data_AF-A0A9D5SL81-F1
#
_entry.id   AF-A0A9D5SL81-F1
#
_cell.length_a   1.000
_cell.length_b   1.000
_cell.length_c   1.000
_cell.angle_alpha   90.00
_cell.angle_beta   90.00
_cell.angle_gamma   90.00
#
_symmetry.space_group_name_H-M   'P 1'
#
loop_
_entity.id
_entity.type
_entity.pdbx_description
1 polymer ?
#
loop_
_entity_poly.entity_id
_entity_poly.type
_entity_poly.pdbx_seq_one_letter_code
_entity_poly.pdbx_strand_id
1 'polypeptide(L)'
;MIARIREKYDALQTRDLVILCLFLLSLNLTFAKYNISLIRLISAFGDFGRSIAYWFVFVFENGFIKFFGQAPQIDVSVTDMPAVALSDILPFLGEEALYKFTNVGYALFDGDNFANYNIWLFLKLYNITLYGSTLLPFCFLLFYLCRELILSENDKELGYNSRGVELLDAFITRVKPYFSAVINFFRYLAGKRGLCYLMAFIWAVNLNVFTIVVEVFAFYYYFVSSFDLLSLPVQILKLGVDGMIMFFGAPLIFWIIFSYILFDYLRKRKGYDVLQHNESKNCGFAQLLNICSLVVGPMGLGKTSFVTDLVLCFVNIFKKKTHDIIYSHDMLFPMFPWELFEKDIKEMTEMGVIYNLPSIDLYIDTLQSCYENAPIPSYIYNYDADTYPMKKNVGHKIVTLFDTMRTYGKAYFVYINENPSLSNYPIRFDGKFDGSEFFPRWSGEFFTTVPGERESRFSHILDQDMLRLGKPVDPDNPLAGTFSWGIYSVMEFGKSQKNQVEAEGIKKDDEESNQKNDLYDYALKVCRHANVMIDNYVFFRFIADDQRPQSIPAKIRDCFSIVTIVDKSEIKLALPFFGVEKWIYDHVYEPFKDFYYEYRDVRGDRTLILMVSKLLVSLMSNYYKKIYNIFGYFELDVAIEAGTAYGEGSPGDKAPETHKYYLAIKKIYGDRYSTDALSEFFSKKQLECDFGMNQYDTYAGLRMSNEEMQKQRERYIMELMEIMIGEREPVRSAPKKNSYQKREKPTFDWDYIK
;
A
#
# COMPACT_ATOMS: atom_id res chain seq x y z
N MET A 1 -42.74 -28.00 0.12
CA MET A 1 -41.67 -27.67 1.08
C MET A 1 -40.64 -28.79 1.20
N ILE A 2 -41.06 -30.02 1.54
CA ILE A 2 -40.17 -31.20 1.66
C ILE A 2 -39.42 -31.52 0.36
N ALA A 3 -40.06 -31.40 -0.81
CA ALA A 3 -39.40 -31.60 -2.11
C ALA A 3 -38.27 -30.57 -2.39
N ARG A 4 -38.46 -29.29 -2.03
CA ARG A 4 -37.44 -28.23 -2.15
C ARG A 4 -36.28 -28.42 -1.17
N ILE A 5 -36.54 -29.03 -0.01
CA ILE A 5 -35.49 -29.39 0.97
C ILE A 5 -34.67 -30.56 0.44
N ARG A 6 -35.31 -31.56 -0.19
CA ARG A 6 -34.65 -32.71 -0.79
C ARG A 6 -33.76 -32.33 -1.98
N GLU A 7 -34.28 -31.49 -2.87
CA GLU A 7 -33.54 -30.96 -4.03
C GLU A 7 -32.31 -30.12 -3.61
N LYS A 8 -32.43 -29.34 -2.53
CA LYS A 8 -31.28 -28.63 -1.93
C LYS A 8 -30.32 -29.58 -1.21
N TYR A 9 -30.79 -30.68 -0.65
CA TYR A 9 -29.96 -31.67 0.04
C TYR A 9 -29.10 -32.46 -0.95
N ASP A 10 -29.66 -32.85 -2.08
CA ASP A 10 -28.95 -33.55 -3.15
C ASP A 10 -27.92 -32.65 -3.86
N ALA A 11 -28.06 -31.32 -3.74
CA ALA A 11 -27.12 -30.33 -4.24
C ALA A 11 -25.97 -29.98 -3.25
N LEU A 12 -25.98 -30.51 -2.02
CA LEU A 12 -24.93 -30.24 -1.02
C LEU A 12 -23.65 -31.00 -1.37
N GLN A 13 -22.56 -30.26 -1.59
CA GLN A 13 -21.24 -30.86 -1.73
C GLN A 13 -20.75 -31.40 -0.38
N THR A 14 -19.84 -32.38 -0.38
CA THR A 14 -19.27 -32.97 0.86
C THR A 14 -18.73 -31.93 1.84
N ARG A 15 -18.24 -30.79 1.36
CA ARG A 15 -17.79 -29.65 2.17
C ARG A 15 -18.91 -28.99 2.97
N ASP A 16 -20.13 -28.95 2.42
CA ASP A 16 -21.28 -28.34 3.08
C ASP A 16 -21.81 -29.18 4.23
N LEU A 17 -21.76 -30.50 4.09
CA LEU A 17 -22.08 -31.43 5.16
C LEU A 17 -21.11 -31.27 6.34
N VAL A 18 -19.81 -31.13 6.07
CA VAL A 18 -18.80 -30.88 7.13
C VAL A 18 -19.09 -29.58 7.88
N ILE A 19 -19.46 -28.51 7.16
CA ILE A 19 -19.81 -27.21 7.77
C ILE A 19 -21.07 -27.35 8.64
N LEU A 20 -22.10 -28.03 8.14
CA LEU A 20 -23.33 -28.26 8.89
C LEU A 20 -23.05 -29.07 10.16
N CYS A 21 -22.20 -30.11 10.08
CA CYS A 21 -21.76 -30.88 11.24
C CYS A 21 -21.03 -30.01 12.27
N LEU A 22 -20.10 -29.14 11.84
CA LEU A 22 -19.39 -28.22 12.73
C LEU A 22 -20.33 -27.23 13.40
N PHE A 23 -21.33 -26.73 12.67
CA PHE A 23 -22.36 -25.85 13.21
C PHE A 23 -23.21 -26.56 14.27
N LEU A 24 -23.74 -27.74 13.96
CA LEU A 24 -24.53 -28.54 14.90
C LEU A 24 -23.72 -28.93 16.14
N LEU A 25 -22.44 -29.27 15.97
CA LEU A 25 -21.55 -29.58 17.09
C LEU A 25 -21.33 -28.34 17.97
N SER A 26 -21.12 -27.17 17.37
CA SER A 26 -20.96 -25.90 18.11
C SER A 26 -22.22 -25.56 18.91
N LEU A 27 -23.40 -25.80 18.34
CA LEU A 27 -24.68 -25.58 19.01
C LEU A 27 -24.96 -26.60 20.13
N ASN A 28 -24.60 -27.88 19.94
CA ASN A 28 -24.70 -28.89 21.00
C ASN A 28 -23.79 -28.56 22.19
N LEU A 29 -22.59 -28.02 21.93
CA LEU A 29 -21.67 -27.60 22.99
C LEU A 29 -22.26 -26.50 23.87
N THR A 30 -23.10 -25.61 23.32
CA THR A 30 -23.81 -24.58 24.09
C THR A 30 -24.61 -25.19 25.24
N PHE A 31 -25.35 -26.26 24.97
CA PHE A 31 -26.19 -26.91 25.98
C PHE A 31 -25.44 -27.91 26.86
N ALA A 32 -24.45 -28.62 26.29
CA ALA A 32 -23.75 -29.68 27.01
C ALA A 32 -22.64 -29.14 27.93
N LYS A 33 -21.79 -28.23 27.43
CA LYS A 33 -20.61 -27.74 28.16
C LYS A 33 -20.79 -26.31 28.67
N TYR A 34 -21.44 -25.44 27.90
CA TYR A 34 -21.54 -24.00 28.19
C TYR A 34 -22.91 -23.58 28.75
N ASN A 35 -23.64 -24.49 29.41
CA ASN A 35 -24.96 -24.19 29.98
C ASN A 35 -24.91 -23.04 31.00
N ILE A 36 -23.82 -22.95 31.78
CA ILE A 36 -23.57 -21.86 32.73
C ILE A 36 -23.54 -20.50 32.01
N SER A 37 -22.96 -20.43 30.81
CA SER A 37 -22.93 -19.21 30.00
C SER A 37 -24.32 -18.73 29.58
N LEU A 38 -25.23 -19.67 29.25
CA LEU A 38 -26.63 -19.34 28.94
C LEU A 38 -27.39 -18.81 30.15
N ILE A 39 -27.21 -19.43 31.32
CA ILE A 39 -27.85 -18.99 32.57
C ILE A 39 -27.37 -17.58 32.94
N ARG A 40 -26.06 -17.32 32.83
CA ARG A 40 -25.50 -15.97 33.05
C ARG A 40 -26.06 -14.95 32.07
N LEU A 41 -26.18 -15.30 30.78
CA LEU A 41 -26.73 -14.40 29.78
C LEU A 41 -28.19 -14.02 30.08
N ILE A 42 -29.03 -14.99 30.46
CA ILE A 42 -30.43 -14.73 30.84
C ILE A 42 -30.49 -13.81 32.07
N SER A 43 -29.64 -14.07 33.07
CA SER A 43 -29.52 -13.20 34.25
C SER A 43 -29.12 -11.77 33.87
N ALA A 44 -28.13 -11.61 32.99
CA ALA A 44 -27.65 -10.31 32.52
C ALA A 44 -28.75 -9.50 31.81
N PHE A 45 -29.60 -10.16 31.01
CA PHE A 45 -30.76 -9.48 30.40
C PHE A 45 -31.82 -9.07 31.42
N GLY A 46 -32.03 -9.85 32.47
CA GLY A 46 -32.91 -9.47 33.59
C GLY A 46 -32.39 -8.25 34.34
N ASP A 47 -31.09 -8.25 34.63
CA ASP A 47 -30.33 -7.17 35.24
C ASP A 47 -30.41 -5.87 34.41
N PHE A 48 -30.18 -5.98 33.10
CA PHE A 48 -30.32 -4.88 32.15
C PHE A 48 -31.73 -4.28 32.11
N GLY A 49 -32.75 -5.14 32.06
CA GLY A 49 -34.15 -4.70 32.04
C GLY A 49 -34.55 -3.91 33.29
N ARG A 50 -34.12 -4.38 34.47
CA ARG A 50 -34.39 -3.71 35.76
C ARG A 50 -33.63 -2.39 35.89
N SER A 51 -32.38 -2.33 35.43
CA SER A 51 -31.61 -1.08 35.43
C SER A 51 -32.16 -0.03 34.48
N ILE A 52 -32.63 -0.41 33.29
CA ILE A 52 -33.31 0.54 32.40
C ILE A 52 -34.60 1.03 33.03
N ALA A 53 -35.38 0.14 33.62
CA ALA A 53 -36.63 0.52 34.27
C ALA A 53 -36.35 1.49 35.44
N TYR A 54 -35.31 1.24 36.24
CA TYR A 54 -34.88 2.13 37.32
C TYR A 54 -34.42 3.50 36.80
N TRP A 55 -33.59 3.52 35.75
CA TRP A 55 -33.17 4.75 35.09
C TRP A 55 -34.36 5.54 34.51
N PHE A 56 -35.33 4.86 33.91
CA PHE A 56 -36.53 5.49 33.35
C PHE A 56 -37.40 6.14 34.44
N VAL A 57 -37.56 5.47 35.60
CA VAL A 57 -38.26 6.06 36.75
C VAL A 57 -37.53 7.29 37.27
N PHE A 58 -36.19 7.24 37.37
CA PHE A 58 -35.38 8.37 37.79
C PHE A 58 -35.51 9.59 36.85
N VAL A 59 -35.45 9.38 35.53
CA VAL A 59 -35.56 10.48 34.54
C VAL A 59 -36.95 11.11 34.52
N PHE A 60 -38.01 10.30 34.67
CA PHE A 60 -39.40 10.75 34.59
C PHE A 60 -40.09 10.86 35.96
N GLU A 61 -39.32 10.94 37.05
CA GLU A 61 -39.81 10.90 38.43
C GLU A 61 -40.93 11.93 38.69
N ASN A 62 -40.72 13.17 38.26
CA ASN A 62 -41.72 14.25 38.37
C ASN A 62 -43.00 13.99 37.56
N GLY A 63 -42.92 13.24 36.45
CA GLY A 63 -44.06 12.83 35.64
C GLY A 63 -44.86 11.70 36.30
N PHE A 64 -44.16 10.70 36.86
CA PHE A 64 -44.78 9.61 37.61
C PHE A 64 -45.46 10.09 38.88
N ILE A 65 -44.82 10.97 39.66
CA ILE A 65 -45.41 11.54 40.88
C ILE A 65 -46.68 12.36 40.55
N LYS A 66 -46.69 13.11 39.44
CA LYS A 66 -47.87 13.86 38.99
C LYS A 66 -49.03 12.97 38.53
N PHE A 67 -48.76 11.84 37.89
CA PHE A 67 -49.81 10.97 37.33
C PHE A 67 -50.30 9.88 38.28
N PHE A 68 -49.42 9.32 39.13
CA PHE A 68 -49.71 8.15 39.96
C PHE A 68 -49.59 8.40 41.47
N GLY A 69 -49.23 9.63 41.89
CA GLY A 69 -49.09 10.02 43.31
C GLY A 69 -47.83 9.49 43.99
N GLN A 70 -47.12 8.53 43.39
CA GLN A 70 -45.84 7.99 43.85
C GLN A 70 -45.02 7.47 42.68
N ALA A 71 -43.69 7.53 42.78
CA ALA A 71 -42.80 6.87 41.84
C ALA A 71 -42.75 5.35 42.14
N PRO A 72 -42.82 4.46 41.13
CA PRO A 72 -42.71 3.03 41.35
C PRO A 72 -41.30 2.66 41.83
N GLN A 73 -41.20 1.91 42.92
CA GLN A 73 -39.93 1.38 43.41
C GLN A 73 -39.54 0.13 42.62
N ILE A 74 -38.32 0.13 42.07
CA ILE A 74 -37.77 -0.98 41.28
C ILE A 74 -36.55 -1.52 42.02
N ASP A 75 -36.59 -2.81 42.36
CA ASP A 75 -35.44 -3.51 42.92
C ASP A 75 -34.41 -3.78 41.81
N VAL A 76 -33.20 -3.23 41.97
CA VAL A 76 -32.11 -3.39 41.00
C VAL A 76 -31.28 -4.60 41.38
N SER A 77 -31.21 -5.61 40.50
CA SER A 77 -30.44 -6.85 40.74
C SER A 77 -29.01 -6.82 40.21
N VAL A 78 -28.61 -5.73 39.54
CA VAL A 78 -27.24 -5.56 39.03
C VAL A 78 -26.21 -5.58 40.16
N THR A 79 -26.59 -5.13 41.36
CA THR A 79 -25.73 -5.11 42.56
C THR A 79 -25.63 -6.46 43.27
N ASP A 80 -26.41 -7.45 42.88
CA ASP A 80 -26.43 -8.76 43.51
C ASP A 80 -25.32 -9.67 42.98
N MET A 81 -24.98 -10.72 43.73
CA MET A 81 -24.03 -11.74 43.30
C MET A 81 -24.51 -12.46 42.03
N PRO A 82 -23.59 -12.92 41.16
CA PRO A 82 -23.97 -13.61 39.93
C PRO A 82 -24.83 -14.84 40.23
N ALA A 83 -25.87 -15.08 39.42
CA ALA A 83 -26.84 -16.18 39.56
C ALA A 83 -26.27 -17.60 39.32
N VAL A 84 -24.97 -17.80 39.54
CA VAL A 84 -24.24 -19.06 39.37
C VAL A 84 -23.53 -19.37 40.68
N ALA A 85 -23.50 -20.66 41.05
CA ALA A 85 -22.74 -21.11 42.20
C ALA A 85 -21.24 -20.84 41.98
N LEU A 86 -20.67 -19.89 42.73
CA LEU A 86 -19.24 -19.56 42.63
C LEU A 86 -18.35 -20.79 42.90
N SER A 87 -18.84 -21.79 43.65
CA SER A 87 -18.16 -23.06 43.92
C SER A 87 -17.89 -23.90 42.68
N ASP A 88 -18.63 -23.71 41.59
CA ASP A 88 -18.49 -24.47 40.35
C ASP A 88 -17.41 -23.89 39.42
N ILE A 89 -16.97 -22.65 39.70
CA ILE A 89 -16.02 -21.88 38.87
C ILE A 89 -14.73 -21.61 39.63
N LEU A 90 -14.83 -21.36 40.94
CA LEU A 90 -13.72 -21.06 41.82
C LEU A 90 -13.56 -22.18 42.86
N PRO A 91 -12.33 -22.66 43.11
CA PRO A 91 -12.08 -23.70 44.11
C PRO A 91 -12.20 -23.20 45.56
N PHE A 92 -12.76 -22.02 45.79
CA PHE A 92 -12.89 -21.36 47.09
C PHE A 92 -14.21 -20.61 47.22
N LEU A 93 -14.72 -20.48 48.45
CA LEU A 93 -15.92 -19.66 48.72
C LEU A 93 -15.62 -18.17 48.45
N GLY A 94 -16.61 -17.40 47.99
CA GLY A 94 -16.42 -15.98 47.61
C GLY A 94 -15.83 -15.09 48.73
N GLU A 95 -16.13 -15.40 50.00
CA GLU A 95 -15.54 -14.72 51.16
C GLU A 95 -14.05 -15.07 51.36
N GLU A 96 -13.66 -16.33 51.11
CA GLU A 96 -12.27 -16.77 51.12
C GLU A 96 -11.45 -16.14 49.99
N ALA A 97 -12.07 -15.88 48.83
CA ALA A 97 -11.45 -15.18 47.72
C ALA A 97 -11.07 -13.76 48.13
N LEU A 98 -12.03 -13.03 48.70
CA LEU A 98 -11.86 -11.65 49.13
C LEU A 98 -10.81 -11.56 50.25
N TYR A 99 -10.83 -12.51 51.18
CA TYR A 99 -9.84 -12.69 52.25
C TYR A 99 -8.44 -13.03 51.72
N LYS A 100 -8.32 -13.96 50.76
CA LYS A 100 -7.03 -14.32 50.14
C LYS A 100 -6.49 -13.20 49.27
N PHE A 101 -7.33 -12.47 48.55
CA PHE A 101 -6.90 -11.36 47.68
C PHE A 101 -6.39 -10.15 48.49
N THR A 102 -7.09 -9.82 49.59
CA THR A 102 -6.61 -8.82 50.55
C THR A 102 -5.32 -9.26 51.22
N ASN A 103 -5.23 -10.53 51.64
CA ASN A 103 -4.01 -11.07 52.26
C ASN A 103 -2.83 -11.27 51.30
N VAL A 104 -3.02 -11.49 50.01
CA VAL A 104 -1.92 -11.51 49.02
C VAL A 104 -1.25 -10.14 48.95
N GLY A 105 -2.05 -9.06 49.03
CA GLY A 105 -1.54 -7.70 49.16
C GLY A 105 -0.68 -7.53 50.41
N TYR A 106 -1.17 -7.98 51.58
CA TYR A 106 -0.42 -7.92 52.84
C TYR A 106 0.81 -8.85 52.87
N ALA A 107 0.74 -10.03 52.26
CA ALA A 107 1.83 -11.01 52.19
C ALA A 107 3.01 -10.54 51.32
N LEU A 108 2.78 -9.63 50.37
CA LEU A 108 3.85 -8.97 49.61
C LEU A 108 4.66 -7.96 50.45
N PHE A 109 4.05 -7.42 51.52
CA PHE A 109 4.68 -6.46 52.44
C PHE A 109 5.14 -7.10 53.76
N ASP A 110 4.87 -8.38 53.95
CA ASP A 110 5.30 -9.15 55.11
C ASP A 110 6.76 -9.61 54.94
N GLY A 111 7.62 -9.19 55.88
CA GLY A 111 9.07 -9.38 55.81
C GLY A 111 9.48 -10.84 55.79
N ASP A 112 8.77 -11.70 56.50
CA ASP A 112 9.08 -13.14 56.59
C ASP A 112 8.69 -13.87 55.31
N ASN A 113 7.54 -13.54 54.72
CA ASN A 113 7.11 -14.09 53.43
C ASN A 113 8.02 -13.63 52.28
N PHE A 114 8.44 -12.36 52.29
CA PHE A 114 9.41 -11.85 51.33
C PHE A 114 10.77 -12.56 51.45
N ALA A 115 11.27 -12.78 52.68
CA ALA A 115 12.51 -13.51 52.92
C ALA A 115 12.42 -14.96 52.40
N ASN A 116 11.33 -15.67 52.71
CA ASN A 116 11.11 -17.05 52.26
C ASN A 116 10.98 -17.17 50.73
N TYR A 117 10.29 -16.22 50.08
CA TYR A 117 10.21 -16.17 48.62
C TYR A 117 11.58 -15.96 47.98
N ASN A 118 12.38 -15.04 48.51
CA ASN A 118 13.74 -14.80 48.02
C ASN A 118 14.62 -16.05 48.20
N ILE A 119 14.56 -16.75 49.34
CA ILE A 119 15.29 -18.01 49.56
C ILE A 119 14.87 -19.06 48.51
N TRP A 120 13.57 -19.24 48.27
CA TRP A 120 13.08 -20.16 47.24
C TRP A 120 13.56 -19.77 45.83
N LEU A 121 13.53 -18.47 45.51
CA LEU A 121 13.98 -17.94 44.22
C LEU A 121 15.49 -18.12 44.04
N PHE A 122 16.30 -17.84 45.06
CA PHE A 122 17.75 -18.07 45.03
C PHE A 122 18.09 -19.56 44.91
N LEU A 123 17.37 -20.45 45.60
CA LEU A 123 17.54 -21.91 45.44
C LEU A 123 17.18 -22.37 44.01
N LYS A 124 16.12 -21.81 43.42
CA LYS A 124 15.75 -22.10 42.03
C LYS A 124 16.78 -21.57 41.04
N LEU A 125 17.24 -20.33 41.20
CA LEU A 125 18.31 -19.76 40.37
C LEU A 125 19.61 -20.56 40.51
N TYR A 126 19.99 -20.95 41.72
CA TYR A 126 21.13 -21.82 41.99
C TYR A 126 21.03 -23.14 41.23
N ASN A 127 19.89 -23.83 41.33
CA ASN A 127 19.67 -25.08 40.61
C ASN A 127 19.73 -24.89 39.09
N ILE A 128 19.15 -23.81 38.55
CA ILE A 128 19.24 -23.47 37.12
C ILE A 128 20.70 -23.24 36.71
N THR A 129 21.47 -22.49 37.50
CA THR A 129 22.89 -22.26 37.20
C THR A 129 23.74 -23.51 37.31
N LEU A 130 23.42 -24.43 38.23
CA LEU A 130 24.11 -25.73 38.37
C LEU A 130 23.82 -26.65 37.17
N TYR A 131 22.55 -26.75 36.76
CA TYR A 131 22.18 -27.49 35.55
C TYR A 131 22.80 -26.84 34.30
N GLY A 132 22.81 -25.50 34.23
CA GLY A 132 23.45 -24.77 33.14
C GLY A 132 24.96 -25.02 33.06
N SER A 133 25.68 -24.91 34.19
CA SER A 133 27.14 -25.08 34.22
C SER A 133 27.59 -26.51 33.91
N THR A 134 26.76 -27.51 34.25
CA THR A 134 27.01 -28.90 33.90
C THR A 134 26.67 -29.22 32.46
N LEU A 135 25.56 -28.74 31.90
CA LEU A 135 25.12 -29.07 30.54
C LEU A 135 25.82 -28.26 29.44
N LEU A 136 26.16 -27.00 29.70
CA LEU A 136 26.69 -26.08 28.68
C LEU A 136 28.00 -26.58 28.03
N PRO A 137 28.99 -27.13 28.75
CA PRO A 137 30.18 -27.71 28.14
C PRO A 137 29.88 -28.88 27.20
N PHE A 138 28.93 -29.77 27.57
CA PHE A 138 28.53 -30.88 26.71
C PHE A 138 27.79 -30.39 25.47
N CYS A 139 26.90 -29.41 25.61
CA CYS A 139 26.22 -28.79 24.47
C CYS A 139 27.22 -28.12 23.51
N PHE A 140 28.23 -27.42 24.04
CA PHE A 140 29.27 -26.79 23.24
C PHE A 140 30.15 -27.82 22.50
N LEU A 141 30.58 -28.88 23.19
CA LEU A 141 31.36 -29.95 22.58
C LEU A 141 30.56 -30.66 21.47
N LEU A 142 29.28 -30.95 21.71
CA LEU A 142 28.40 -31.56 20.73
C LEU A 142 28.19 -30.64 19.52
N PHE A 143 27.97 -29.34 19.75
CA PHE A 143 27.88 -28.35 18.68
C PHE A 143 29.14 -28.30 17.81
N TYR A 144 30.33 -28.26 18.44
CA TYR A 144 31.61 -28.23 17.74
C TYR A 144 31.82 -29.50 16.89
N LEU A 145 31.60 -30.68 17.47
CA LEU A 145 31.73 -31.96 16.75
C LEU A 145 30.73 -32.05 15.60
N CYS A 146 29.47 -31.67 15.79
CA CYS A 146 28.48 -31.66 14.72
C CYS A 146 28.86 -30.68 13.62
N ARG A 147 29.39 -29.50 13.95
CA ARG A 147 29.84 -28.50 12.97
C ARG A 147 30.97 -29.05 12.10
N GLU A 148 32.02 -29.60 12.72
CA GLU A 148 33.15 -30.22 11.99
C GLU A 148 32.69 -31.37 11.08
N LEU A 149 31.80 -32.24 11.56
CA LEU A 149 31.25 -33.34 10.75
C LEU A 149 30.40 -32.87 9.57
N ILE A 150 29.73 -31.73 9.70
CA ILE A 150 28.91 -31.16 8.62
C ILE A 150 29.82 -30.48 7.58
N LEU A 151 30.86 -29.78 8.03
CA LEU A 151 31.79 -29.01 7.22
C LEU A 151 32.99 -29.83 6.69
N SER A 152 33.05 -31.13 6.92
CA SER A 152 34.09 -31.98 6.34
C SER A 152 33.89 -32.16 4.83
N GLU A 153 34.99 -32.22 4.08
CA GLU A 153 34.99 -32.60 2.67
C GLU A 153 34.31 -33.96 2.44
N ASN A 154 33.68 -34.11 1.28
CA ASN A 154 32.94 -35.31 0.92
C ASN A 154 33.03 -35.56 -0.60
N ASP A 155 33.31 -36.80 -1.00
CA ASP A 155 33.62 -37.19 -2.38
C ASP A 155 32.39 -37.29 -3.33
N LYS A 156 31.30 -36.59 -3.02
CA LYS A 156 30.05 -36.70 -3.78
C LYS A 156 29.98 -35.71 -4.93
N GLU A 157 29.32 -36.13 -6.02
CA GLU A 157 29.09 -35.28 -7.18
C GLU A 157 28.26 -34.03 -6.84
N LEU A 158 28.50 -32.97 -7.62
CA LEU A 158 27.82 -31.69 -7.46
C LEU A 158 26.31 -31.85 -7.70
N GLY A 159 25.50 -31.51 -6.70
CA GLY A 159 24.04 -31.66 -6.78
C GLY A 159 23.49 -33.00 -6.29
N TYR A 160 24.32 -33.92 -5.78
CA TYR A 160 23.85 -35.18 -5.19
C TYR A 160 22.90 -34.93 -3.99
N ASN A 161 21.78 -35.64 -3.94
CA ASN A 161 20.81 -35.59 -2.82
C ASN A 161 21.10 -36.69 -1.79
N SER A 162 21.18 -36.32 -0.50
CA SER A 162 21.23 -37.33 0.55
C SER A 162 19.89 -38.07 0.68
N ARG A 163 19.91 -39.33 1.15
CA ARG A 163 18.69 -40.11 1.44
C ARG A 163 17.69 -39.38 2.33
N GLY A 164 18.19 -38.56 3.27
CA GLY A 164 17.33 -37.74 4.13
C GLY A 164 16.56 -36.67 3.35
N VAL A 165 17.18 -36.07 2.34
CA VAL A 165 16.52 -35.11 1.43
C VAL A 165 15.46 -35.81 0.58
N GLU A 166 15.76 -36.97 0.01
CA GLU A 166 14.79 -37.75 -0.78
C GLU A 166 13.56 -38.15 0.05
N LEU A 167 13.76 -38.56 1.32
CA LEU A 167 12.67 -38.85 2.24
C LEU A 167 11.84 -37.59 2.57
N LEU A 168 12.50 -36.45 2.77
CA LEU A 168 11.82 -35.17 3.01
C LEU A 168 10.99 -34.76 1.80
N ASP A 169 11.52 -34.87 0.59
CA ASP A 169 10.80 -34.55 -0.65
C ASP A 169 9.61 -35.48 -0.88
N ALA A 170 9.77 -36.78 -0.63
CA ALA A 170 8.68 -37.75 -0.67
C ALA A 170 7.58 -37.43 0.35
N PHE A 171 7.97 -37.05 1.58
CA PHE A 171 7.05 -36.63 2.63
C PHE A 171 6.29 -35.36 2.23
N ILE A 172 7.00 -34.31 1.80
CA ILE A 172 6.39 -33.04 1.37
C ILE A 172 5.39 -33.30 0.24
N THR A 173 5.77 -34.09 -0.76
CA THR A 173 4.90 -34.41 -1.91
C THR A 173 3.63 -35.15 -1.49
N ARG A 174 3.72 -36.05 -0.50
CA ARG A 174 2.58 -36.80 0.04
C ARG A 174 1.65 -35.94 0.89
N VAL A 175 2.18 -34.98 1.65
CA VAL A 175 1.38 -34.14 2.58
C VAL A 175 0.80 -32.89 1.91
N LYS A 176 1.47 -32.35 0.88
CA LYS A 176 1.02 -31.17 0.10
C LYS A 176 -0.46 -31.21 -0.36
N PRO A 177 -1.03 -32.33 -0.87
CA PRO A 177 -2.44 -32.36 -1.26
C PRO A 177 -3.39 -32.16 -0.08
N TYR A 178 -3.06 -32.67 1.12
CA TYR A 178 -3.88 -32.52 2.32
C TYR A 178 -3.87 -31.08 2.83
N PHE A 179 -2.69 -30.44 2.91
CA PHE A 179 -2.61 -29.02 3.24
C PHE A 179 -3.38 -28.16 2.23
N SER A 180 -3.28 -28.48 0.94
CA SER A 180 -4.02 -27.79 -0.10
C SER A 180 -5.54 -27.97 0.06
N ALA A 181 -5.99 -29.17 0.44
CA ALA A 181 -7.40 -29.45 0.72
C ALA A 181 -7.92 -28.66 1.93
N VAL A 182 -7.14 -28.58 3.01
CA VAL A 182 -7.47 -27.80 4.22
C VAL A 182 -7.55 -26.30 3.90
N ILE A 183 -6.55 -25.76 3.19
CA ILE A 183 -6.53 -24.35 2.78
C ILE A 183 -7.74 -24.05 1.88
N ASN A 184 -8.06 -24.94 0.94
CA ASN A 184 -9.22 -24.78 0.06
C ASN A 184 -10.55 -24.88 0.83
N PHE A 185 -10.63 -25.70 1.88
CA PHE A 185 -11.80 -25.74 2.76
C PHE A 185 -11.99 -24.43 3.53
N PHE A 186 -10.92 -23.87 4.12
CA PHE A 186 -11.02 -22.57 4.80
C PHE A 186 -11.34 -21.42 3.85
N ARG A 187 -10.79 -21.42 2.62
CA ARG A 187 -11.19 -20.46 1.57
C ARG A 187 -12.67 -20.60 1.21
N TYR A 188 -13.15 -21.83 1.10
CA TYR A 188 -14.57 -22.12 0.84
C TYR A 188 -15.47 -21.63 1.98
N LEU A 189 -15.08 -21.86 3.24
CA LEU A 189 -15.79 -21.38 4.42
C LEU A 189 -15.83 -19.84 4.47
N ALA A 190 -14.70 -19.18 4.15
CA ALA A 190 -14.62 -17.71 4.10
C ALA A 190 -15.57 -17.09 3.05
N GLY A 191 -15.91 -17.82 1.99
CA GLY A 191 -16.92 -17.40 1.01
C GLY A 191 -18.35 -17.33 1.58
N LYS A 192 -18.67 -18.09 2.62
CA LYS A 192 -20.00 -18.17 3.25
C LYS A 192 -20.10 -17.27 4.49
N ARG A 193 -19.94 -15.96 4.30
CA ARG A 193 -19.90 -14.96 5.39
C ARG A 193 -21.03 -15.08 6.42
N GLY A 194 -22.27 -15.29 5.96
CA GLY A 194 -23.43 -15.43 6.86
C GLY A 194 -23.31 -16.58 7.86
N LEU A 195 -22.81 -17.74 7.43
CA LEU A 195 -22.64 -18.90 8.31
C LEU A 195 -21.49 -18.70 9.30
N CYS A 196 -20.40 -18.05 8.86
CA CYS A 196 -19.32 -17.65 9.75
C CYS A 196 -19.80 -16.68 10.85
N TYR A 197 -20.67 -15.72 10.51
CA TYR A 197 -21.27 -14.83 11.52
C TYR A 197 -22.15 -15.58 12.51
N LEU A 198 -22.94 -16.56 12.05
CA LEU A 198 -23.75 -17.39 12.95
C LEU A 198 -22.88 -18.26 13.88
N MET A 199 -21.81 -18.88 13.36
CA MET A 199 -20.86 -19.62 14.20
C MET A 199 -20.17 -18.69 15.21
N ALA A 200 -19.73 -17.51 14.79
CA ALA A 200 -19.14 -16.52 15.68
C ALA A 200 -20.12 -16.06 16.77
N PHE A 201 -21.41 -15.88 16.42
CA PHE A 201 -22.47 -15.54 17.37
C PHE A 201 -22.66 -16.64 18.43
N ILE A 202 -22.77 -17.92 18.03
CA ILE A 202 -22.89 -19.05 18.96
C ILE A 202 -21.70 -19.10 19.91
N TRP A 203 -20.48 -18.94 19.38
CA TRP A 203 -19.27 -18.97 20.20
C TRP A 203 -19.13 -17.74 21.10
N ALA A 204 -19.61 -16.56 20.69
CA ALA A 204 -19.68 -15.37 21.53
C ALA A 204 -20.66 -15.54 22.71
N VAL A 205 -21.75 -16.28 22.53
CA VAL A 205 -22.64 -16.71 23.63
C VAL A 205 -21.94 -17.72 24.52
N ASN A 206 -21.34 -18.77 23.96
CA ASN A 206 -20.65 -19.81 24.72
C ASN A 206 -19.52 -19.24 25.61
N LEU A 207 -18.80 -18.24 25.12
CA LEU A 207 -17.68 -17.60 25.79
C LEU A 207 -18.07 -16.36 26.62
N ASN A 208 -19.36 -16.15 26.93
CA ASN A 208 -19.85 -15.03 27.75
C ASN A 208 -19.52 -13.61 27.24
N VAL A 209 -19.16 -13.44 25.96
CA VAL A 209 -18.87 -12.12 25.40
C VAL A 209 -20.11 -11.22 25.47
N PHE A 210 -21.28 -11.75 25.10
CA PHE A 210 -22.54 -10.99 25.18
C PHE A 210 -22.95 -10.67 26.61
N THR A 211 -22.76 -11.62 27.54
CA THR A 211 -23.04 -11.41 28.97
C THR A 211 -22.28 -10.22 29.52
N ILE A 212 -20.98 -10.13 29.23
CA ILE A 212 -20.13 -9.01 29.66
C ILE A 212 -20.64 -7.68 29.10
N VAL A 213 -20.98 -7.63 27.81
CA VAL A 213 -21.48 -6.40 27.17
C VAL A 213 -22.80 -5.96 27.80
N VAL A 214 -23.75 -6.88 28.01
CA VAL A 214 -25.06 -6.57 28.59
C VAL A 214 -24.92 -6.10 30.04
N GLU A 215 -24.07 -6.74 30.86
CA GLU A 215 -23.80 -6.32 32.25
C GLU A 215 -23.15 -4.93 32.32
N VAL A 216 -22.23 -4.59 31.41
CA VAL A 216 -21.64 -3.24 31.34
C VAL A 216 -22.72 -2.19 31.09
N PHE A 217 -23.66 -2.45 30.17
CA PHE A 217 -24.78 -1.53 29.94
C PHE A 217 -25.77 -1.51 31.11
N ALA A 218 -26.04 -2.65 31.74
CA ALA A 218 -26.91 -2.75 32.91
C ALA A 218 -26.37 -1.91 34.08
N PHE A 219 -25.05 -1.99 34.33
CA PHE A 219 -24.39 -1.17 35.34
C PHE A 219 -24.32 0.30 34.93
N TYR A 220 -24.07 0.63 33.66
CA TYR A 220 -24.07 2.01 33.19
C TYR A 220 -25.41 2.72 33.50
N TYR A 221 -26.54 2.11 33.14
CA TYR A 221 -27.86 2.70 33.41
C TYR A 221 -28.15 2.85 34.90
N TYR A 222 -27.81 1.84 35.71
CA TYR A 222 -27.92 1.93 37.17
C TYR A 222 -27.04 3.05 37.75
N PHE A 223 -25.75 3.06 37.40
CA PHE A 223 -24.75 3.98 37.94
C PHE A 223 -25.09 5.44 37.65
N VAL A 224 -25.58 5.75 36.45
CA VAL A 224 -26.02 7.11 36.08
C VAL A 224 -27.18 7.59 36.96
N SER A 225 -28.07 6.70 37.38
CA SER A 225 -29.21 7.03 38.24
C SER A 225 -28.91 7.00 39.75
N SER A 226 -28.00 6.13 40.22
CA SER A 226 -27.76 5.91 41.65
C SER A 226 -26.46 6.53 42.19
N PHE A 227 -25.46 6.79 41.33
CA PHE A 227 -24.11 7.22 41.72
C PHE A 227 -23.47 6.35 42.82
N ASP A 228 -23.78 5.06 42.84
CA ASP A 228 -23.32 4.13 43.86
C ASP A 228 -21.92 3.55 43.53
N LEU A 229 -20.90 4.06 44.21
CA LEU A 229 -19.52 3.57 44.09
C LEU A 229 -19.26 2.28 44.90
N LEU A 230 -20.13 1.91 45.84
CA LEU A 230 -19.94 0.74 46.70
C LEU A 230 -20.26 -0.58 45.99
N SER A 231 -21.04 -0.55 44.92
CA SER A 231 -21.34 -1.72 44.08
C SER A 231 -20.28 -2.03 43.01
N LEU A 232 -19.30 -1.14 42.81
CA LEU A 232 -18.23 -1.31 41.82
C LEU A 232 -17.38 -2.60 42.04
N PRO A 233 -17.01 -2.99 43.29
CA PRO A 233 -16.32 -4.26 43.54
C PRO A 233 -17.13 -5.49 43.10
N VAL A 234 -18.46 -5.47 43.24
CA VAL A 234 -19.33 -6.56 42.78
C VAL A 234 -19.30 -6.69 41.26
N GLN A 235 -19.25 -5.56 40.54
CA GLN A 235 -19.12 -5.57 39.08
C GLN A 235 -17.76 -6.11 38.62
N ILE A 236 -16.67 -5.75 39.32
CA ILE A 236 -15.34 -6.31 39.05
C ILE A 236 -15.36 -7.84 39.26
N LEU A 237 -16.04 -8.32 40.31
CA LEU A 237 -16.19 -9.74 40.58
C LEU A 237 -17.03 -10.44 39.49
N LYS A 238 -18.16 -9.87 39.08
CA LYS A 238 -18.98 -10.39 37.95
C LYS A 238 -18.15 -10.49 36.67
N LEU A 239 -17.39 -9.45 36.33
CA LEU A 239 -16.48 -9.42 35.19
C LEU A 239 -15.39 -10.50 35.31
N GLY A 240 -14.83 -10.69 36.51
CA GLY A 240 -13.86 -11.74 36.79
C GLY A 240 -14.42 -13.14 36.57
N VAL A 241 -15.64 -13.42 37.05
CA VAL A 241 -16.34 -14.70 36.85
C VAL A 241 -16.63 -14.94 35.37
N ASP A 242 -17.18 -13.95 34.66
CA ASP A 242 -17.47 -14.08 33.23
C ASP A 242 -16.19 -14.23 32.40
N GLY A 243 -15.11 -13.54 32.78
CA GLY A 243 -13.78 -13.71 32.21
C GLY A 243 -13.19 -15.10 32.45
N MET A 244 -13.35 -15.67 33.66
CA MET A 244 -12.91 -17.04 33.94
C MET A 244 -13.65 -18.07 33.07
N ILE A 245 -14.98 -17.95 32.95
CA ILE A 245 -15.79 -18.81 32.06
C ILE A 245 -15.29 -18.70 30.62
N MET A 246 -14.97 -17.49 30.15
CA MET A 246 -14.39 -17.25 28.84
C MET A 246 -13.04 -17.96 28.67
N PHE A 247 -12.06 -17.67 29.54
CA PHE A 247 -10.69 -18.16 29.40
C PHE A 247 -10.55 -19.68 29.62
N PHE A 248 -11.28 -20.27 30.59
CA PHE A 248 -11.28 -21.71 30.83
C PHE A 248 -12.20 -22.49 29.90
N GLY A 249 -13.17 -21.82 29.26
CA GLY A 249 -14.07 -22.42 28.28
C GLY A 249 -13.33 -23.05 27.10
N ALA A 250 -12.35 -22.33 26.56
CA ALA A 250 -11.53 -22.76 25.43
C ALA A 250 -10.09 -23.12 25.84
N PRO A 251 -9.39 -24.02 25.11
CA PRO A 251 -8.00 -24.35 25.40
C PRO A 251 -7.06 -23.13 25.34
N LEU A 252 -6.02 -23.11 26.17
CA LEU A 252 -5.02 -22.03 26.16
C LEU A 252 -4.42 -21.77 24.77
N ILE A 253 -4.20 -22.83 23.98
CA ILE A 253 -3.68 -22.76 22.61
C ILE A 253 -4.60 -21.92 21.71
N PHE A 254 -5.92 -22.04 21.88
CA PHE A 254 -6.88 -21.22 21.12
C PHE A 254 -6.69 -19.74 21.43
N TRP A 255 -6.54 -19.37 22.70
CA TRP A 255 -6.32 -17.98 23.11
C TRP A 255 -4.97 -17.43 22.65
N ILE A 256 -3.91 -18.24 22.66
CA ILE A 256 -2.60 -17.85 22.11
C ILE A 256 -2.72 -17.56 20.60
N ILE A 257 -3.38 -18.43 19.84
CA ILE A 257 -3.57 -18.24 18.39
C ILE A 257 -4.48 -17.03 18.13
N PHE A 258 -5.59 -16.92 18.85
CA PHE A 258 -6.55 -15.83 18.69
C PHE A 258 -5.93 -14.47 19.02
N SER A 259 -5.21 -14.37 20.15
CA SER A 259 -4.49 -13.15 20.54
C SER A 259 -3.42 -12.76 19.53
N TYR A 260 -2.66 -13.73 18.99
CA TYR A 260 -1.68 -13.47 17.93
C TYR A 260 -2.36 -12.96 16.64
N ILE A 261 -3.46 -13.58 16.20
CA ILE A 261 -4.19 -13.15 15.01
C ILE A 261 -4.78 -11.75 15.21
N LEU A 262 -5.39 -11.49 16.37
CA LEU A 262 -5.95 -10.17 16.70
C LEU A 262 -4.85 -9.11 16.77
N PHE A 263 -3.74 -9.41 17.43
CA PHE A 263 -2.57 -8.53 17.49
C PHE A 263 -2.04 -8.23 16.09
N ASP A 264 -1.87 -9.26 15.25
CA ASP A 264 -1.40 -9.13 13.87
C ASP A 264 -2.37 -8.31 12.99
N TYR A 265 -3.67 -8.50 13.17
CA TYR A 265 -4.70 -7.72 12.49
C TYR A 265 -4.65 -6.24 12.90
N LEU A 266 -4.63 -5.95 14.21
CA LEU A 266 -4.62 -4.59 14.74
C LEU A 266 -3.36 -3.82 14.33
N ARG A 267 -2.18 -4.45 14.42
CA ARG A 267 -0.93 -3.80 14.00
C ARG A 267 -0.90 -3.54 12.50
N LYS A 268 -1.38 -4.47 11.66
CA LYS A 268 -1.43 -4.29 10.20
C LYS A 268 -2.40 -3.20 9.80
N ARG A 269 -3.57 -3.13 10.45
CA ARG A 269 -4.53 -2.04 10.27
C ARG A 269 -3.87 -0.69 10.55
N LYS A 270 -3.22 -0.55 11.71
CA LYS A 270 -2.49 0.68 12.05
C LYS A 270 -1.36 0.98 11.05
N GLY A 271 -0.66 -0.04 10.56
CA GLY A 271 0.34 0.11 9.51
C GLY A 271 -0.22 0.65 8.19
N TYR A 272 -1.39 0.16 7.75
CA TYR A 272 -2.09 0.68 6.58
C TYR A 272 -2.59 2.11 6.80
N ASP A 273 -3.13 2.42 7.98
CA ASP A 273 -3.59 3.77 8.32
C ASP A 273 -2.43 4.79 8.25
N VAL A 274 -1.23 4.41 8.73
CA VAL A 274 -0.02 5.24 8.64
C VAL A 274 0.39 5.48 7.18
N LEU A 275 0.38 4.44 6.34
CA LEU A 275 0.70 4.58 4.91
C LEU A 275 -0.31 5.46 4.17
N GLN A 276 -1.61 5.28 4.42
CA GLN A 276 -2.67 6.12 3.84
C GLN A 276 -2.58 7.57 4.31
N HIS A 277 -2.23 7.79 5.57
CA HIS A 277 -2.01 9.12 6.11
C HIS A 277 -0.80 9.79 5.46
N ASN A 278 0.31 9.06 5.27
CA ASN A 278 1.49 9.56 4.55
C ASN A 278 1.17 9.87 3.08
N GLU A 279 0.40 9.04 2.40
CA GLU A 279 -0.09 9.31 1.04
C GLU A 279 -0.96 10.57 0.98
N SER A 280 -1.81 10.78 2.00
CA SER A 280 -2.63 11.99 2.10
C SER A 280 -1.77 13.25 2.28
N LYS A 281 -0.66 13.16 3.03
CA LYS A 281 0.34 14.23 3.14
C LYS A 281 1.02 14.51 1.80
N ASN A 282 1.39 13.45 1.06
CA ASN A 282 1.98 13.60 -0.28
C ASN A 282 1.02 14.28 -1.25
N CYS A 283 -0.27 13.91 -1.24
CA CYS A 283 -1.29 14.58 -2.03
C CYS A 283 -1.45 16.06 -1.65
N GLY A 284 -1.35 16.38 -0.36
CA GLY A 284 -1.32 17.77 0.13
C GLY A 284 -0.10 18.53 -0.37
N PHE A 285 1.09 17.92 -0.29
CA PHE A 285 2.33 18.49 -0.84
C PHE A 285 2.24 18.73 -2.35
N ALA A 286 1.73 17.76 -3.11
CA ALA A 286 1.59 17.87 -4.57
C ALA A 286 0.68 19.04 -4.99
N GLN A 287 -0.29 19.42 -4.16
CA GLN A 287 -1.15 20.59 -4.42
C GLN A 287 -0.44 21.94 -4.20
N LEU A 288 0.66 21.97 -3.45
CA LEU A 288 1.47 23.18 -3.26
C LEU A 288 2.32 23.49 -4.51
N LEU A 289 2.62 22.47 -5.31
CA LEU A 289 3.44 22.62 -6.50
C LEU A 289 2.72 23.41 -7.59
N ASN A 290 3.49 24.21 -8.34
CA ASN A 290 2.98 24.85 -9.54
C ASN A 290 2.65 23.80 -10.62
N ILE A 291 1.96 24.29 -11.66
CA ILE A 291 1.54 23.49 -12.82
C ILE A 291 2.71 22.73 -13.45
N CYS A 292 3.86 23.41 -13.60
CA CYS A 292 5.09 22.81 -14.08
C CYS A 292 6.04 22.58 -12.89
N SER A 293 6.51 21.36 -12.70
CA SER A 293 7.41 20.95 -11.61
C SER A 293 8.63 20.22 -12.14
N LEU A 294 9.83 20.68 -11.74
CA LEU A 294 11.10 20.10 -12.14
C LEU A 294 11.75 19.47 -10.91
N VAL A 295 11.86 18.15 -10.90
CA VAL A 295 12.46 17.39 -9.82
C VAL A 295 13.94 17.20 -10.09
N VAL A 296 14.78 17.66 -9.15
CA VAL A 296 16.23 17.64 -9.29
C VAL A 296 16.92 16.94 -8.12
N GLY A 297 18.12 16.44 -8.39
CA GLY A 297 18.92 15.67 -7.44
C GLY A 297 20.02 14.84 -8.13
N PRO A 298 21.06 14.44 -7.39
CA PRO A 298 22.10 13.55 -7.92
C PRO A 298 21.55 12.20 -8.38
N MET A 299 22.35 11.50 -9.20
CA MET A 299 22.03 10.15 -9.65
C MET A 299 21.91 9.20 -8.44
N GLY A 300 20.87 8.37 -8.43
CA GLY A 300 20.65 7.37 -7.38
C GLY A 300 19.73 7.79 -6.21
N LEU A 301 19.42 9.08 -6.03
CA LEU A 301 18.49 9.52 -4.96
C LEU A 301 17.01 9.17 -5.22
N GLY A 302 16.66 8.70 -6.42
CA GLY A 302 15.29 8.26 -6.74
C GLY A 302 14.37 9.36 -7.30
N LYS A 303 14.89 10.28 -8.11
CA LYS A 303 14.10 11.33 -8.78
C LYS A 303 12.95 10.78 -9.60
N THR A 304 13.21 9.77 -10.43
CA THR A 304 12.19 9.14 -11.26
C THR A 304 11.15 8.40 -10.41
N SER A 305 11.54 7.81 -9.27
CA SER A 305 10.59 7.29 -8.28
C SER A 305 9.68 8.40 -7.77
N PHE A 306 10.24 9.57 -7.44
CA PHE A 306 9.50 10.70 -6.92
C PHE A 306 8.54 11.29 -7.95
N VAL A 307 8.98 11.49 -9.20
CA VAL A 307 8.12 11.94 -10.31
C VAL A 307 6.97 10.95 -10.52
N THR A 308 7.27 9.66 -10.58
CA THR A 308 6.24 8.62 -10.76
C THR A 308 5.25 8.61 -9.60
N ASP A 309 5.71 8.82 -8.36
CA ASP A 309 4.84 8.92 -7.19
C ASP A 309 3.92 10.13 -7.24
N LEU A 310 4.46 11.29 -7.65
CA LEU A 310 3.67 12.51 -7.86
C LEU A 310 2.62 12.32 -8.95
N VAL A 311 2.95 11.67 -10.07
CA VAL A 311 1.99 11.37 -11.15
C VAL A 311 0.82 10.55 -10.59
N LEU A 312 1.10 9.48 -9.82
CA LEU A 312 0.07 8.66 -9.18
C LEU A 312 -0.77 9.46 -8.16
N CYS A 313 -0.16 10.36 -7.38
CA CYS A 313 -0.87 11.28 -6.49
C CYS A 313 -1.83 12.18 -7.28
N PHE A 314 -1.37 12.76 -8.39
CA PHE A 314 -2.16 13.68 -9.20
C PHE A 314 -3.36 13.01 -9.85
N VAL A 315 -3.28 11.74 -10.23
CA VAL A 315 -4.46 10.99 -10.71
C VAL A 315 -5.56 11.02 -9.65
N ASN A 316 -5.24 10.65 -8.40
CA ASN A 316 -6.20 10.66 -7.30
C ASN A 316 -6.70 12.08 -6.97
N ILE A 317 -5.83 13.10 -7.04
CA ILE A 317 -6.22 14.50 -6.86
C ILE A 317 -7.21 14.94 -7.95
N PHE A 318 -6.95 14.63 -9.22
CA PHE A 318 -7.83 14.98 -10.34
C PHE A 318 -9.20 14.30 -10.18
N LYS A 319 -9.24 13.03 -9.79
CA LYS A 319 -10.51 12.31 -9.53
C LYS A 319 -11.29 12.90 -8.37
N LYS A 320 -10.62 13.28 -7.29
CA LYS A 320 -11.29 13.94 -6.16
C LYS A 320 -11.84 15.31 -6.56
N LYS A 321 -11.05 16.12 -7.26
CA LYS A 321 -11.46 17.48 -7.67
C LYS A 321 -12.60 17.47 -8.67
N THR A 322 -12.57 16.58 -9.66
CA THR A 322 -13.68 16.41 -10.60
C THR A 322 -14.95 15.92 -9.89
N HIS A 323 -14.85 14.96 -8.99
CA HIS A 323 -15.99 14.50 -8.19
C HIS A 323 -16.60 15.63 -7.34
N ASP A 324 -15.76 16.46 -6.70
CA ASP A 324 -16.23 17.63 -5.94
C ASP A 324 -16.97 18.65 -6.83
N ILE A 325 -16.48 18.87 -8.07
CA ILE A 325 -17.11 19.77 -9.06
C ILE A 325 -18.45 19.19 -9.54
N ILE A 326 -18.49 17.90 -9.87
CA ILE A 326 -19.70 17.17 -10.28
C ILE A 326 -20.78 17.33 -9.21
N TYR A 327 -20.44 17.01 -7.96
CA TYR A 327 -21.38 17.12 -6.84
C TYR A 327 -21.86 18.55 -6.61
N SER A 328 -20.97 19.55 -6.66
CA SER A 328 -21.35 20.95 -6.42
C SER A 328 -22.29 21.49 -7.52
N HIS A 329 -22.11 21.06 -8.76
CA HIS A 329 -22.92 21.48 -9.92
C HIS A 329 -24.25 20.73 -10.00
N ASP A 330 -24.29 19.45 -9.64
CA ASP A 330 -25.53 18.69 -9.45
C ASP A 330 -26.48 19.42 -8.49
N MET A 331 -25.96 19.82 -7.31
CA MET A 331 -26.75 20.54 -6.29
C MET A 331 -27.26 21.92 -6.74
N LEU A 332 -26.77 22.47 -7.86
CA LEU A 332 -27.34 23.69 -8.44
C LEU A 332 -28.73 23.40 -9.03
N PHE A 333 -28.91 22.27 -9.70
CA PHE A 333 -30.17 21.84 -10.32
C PHE A 333 -30.54 20.40 -9.90
N PRO A 334 -31.03 20.19 -8.67
CA PRO A 334 -31.28 18.84 -8.13
C PRO A 334 -32.38 18.06 -8.85
N MET A 335 -33.25 18.75 -9.59
CA MET A 335 -34.36 18.15 -10.34
C MET A 335 -33.99 17.84 -11.80
N PHE A 336 -32.79 18.23 -12.24
CA PHE A 336 -32.30 17.89 -13.56
C PHE A 336 -31.80 16.42 -13.55
N PRO A 337 -32.17 15.60 -14.54
CA PRO A 337 -31.79 14.19 -14.58
C PRO A 337 -30.34 14.02 -15.07
N TRP A 338 -29.38 14.27 -14.18
CA TRP A 338 -27.95 14.18 -14.45
C TRP A 338 -27.53 12.77 -14.91
N GLU A 339 -28.21 11.72 -14.46
CA GLU A 339 -27.89 10.34 -14.81
C GLU A 339 -28.09 10.07 -16.31
N LEU A 340 -29.09 10.69 -16.93
CA LEU A 340 -29.30 10.59 -18.39
C LEU A 340 -28.22 11.36 -19.15
N PHE A 341 -27.84 12.54 -18.65
CA PHE A 341 -26.78 13.35 -19.24
C PHE A 341 -25.40 12.65 -19.16
N GLU A 342 -25.10 12.01 -18.04
CA GLU A 342 -23.88 11.21 -17.87
C GLU A 342 -23.80 10.06 -18.87
N LYS A 343 -24.92 9.33 -19.04
CA LYS A 343 -25.02 8.25 -20.00
C LYS A 343 -24.80 8.74 -21.43
N ASP A 344 -25.39 9.87 -21.79
CA ASP A 344 -25.24 10.48 -23.11
C ASP A 344 -23.79 10.93 -23.37
N ILE A 345 -23.13 11.57 -22.40
CA ILE A 345 -21.69 11.92 -22.54
C ILE A 345 -20.84 10.67 -22.77
N LYS A 346 -21.13 9.58 -22.05
CA LYS A 346 -20.40 8.32 -22.22
C LYS A 346 -20.59 7.75 -23.62
N GLU A 347 -21.83 7.67 -24.10
CA GLU A 347 -22.15 7.20 -25.46
C GLU A 347 -21.50 8.08 -26.54
N MET A 348 -21.58 9.41 -26.40
CA MET A 348 -20.96 10.36 -27.33
C MET A 348 -19.43 10.29 -27.31
N THR A 349 -18.82 9.95 -26.17
CA THR A 349 -17.38 9.69 -26.07
C THR A 349 -16.98 8.39 -26.77
N GLU A 350 -17.77 7.32 -26.59
CA GLU A 350 -17.56 6.03 -27.25
C GLU A 350 -17.73 6.13 -28.78
N MET A 351 -18.65 6.98 -29.27
CA MET A 351 -18.83 7.27 -30.69
C MET A 351 -17.75 8.20 -31.28
N GLY A 352 -16.89 8.80 -30.45
CA GLY A 352 -15.86 9.74 -30.88
C GLY A 352 -16.37 11.14 -31.24
N VAL A 353 -17.61 11.49 -30.88
CA VAL A 353 -18.15 12.84 -31.01
C VAL A 353 -17.54 13.77 -29.97
N ILE A 354 -17.43 13.29 -28.72
CA ILE A 354 -16.73 13.95 -27.64
C ILE A 354 -15.33 13.34 -27.50
N TYR A 355 -14.30 14.13 -27.78
CA TYR A 355 -12.89 13.68 -27.74
C TYR A 355 -11.96 14.64 -26.98
N ASN A 356 -12.39 15.87 -26.71
CA ASN A 356 -11.66 16.85 -25.92
C ASN A 356 -12.62 17.81 -25.18
N LEU A 357 -12.10 18.67 -24.31
CA LEU A 357 -12.94 19.60 -23.54
C LEU A 357 -13.74 20.59 -24.42
N PRO A 358 -13.19 21.16 -25.51
CA PRO A 358 -13.97 21.98 -26.45
C PRO A 358 -15.10 21.24 -27.17
N SER A 359 -14.94 19.95 -27.49
CA SER A 359 -16.00 19.17 -28.15
C SER A 359 -17.26 19.03 -27.28
N ILE A 360 -17.11 19.07 -25.95
CA ILE A 360 -18.23 19.08 -24.99
C ILE A 360 -18.97 20.41 -25.05
N ASP A 361 -18.25 21.53 -25.15
CA ASP A 361 -18.89 22.84 -25.32
C ASP A 361 -19.71 22.87 -26.61
N LEU A 362 -19.13 22.40 -27.71
CA LEU A 362 -19.83 22.32 -29.00
C LEU A 362 -21.09 21.45 -28.92
N TYR A 363 -20.99 20.29 -28.27
CA TYR A 363 -22.13 19.40 -28.06
C TYR A 363 -23.24 20.10 -27.27
N ILE A 364 -22.91 20.81 -26.19
CA ILE A 364 -23.91 21.51 -25.38
C ILE A 364 -24.47 22.75 -26.09
N ASP A 365 -23.66 23.44 -26.90
CA ASP A 365 -24.11 24.55 -27.74
C ASP A 365 -25.15 24.08 -28.76
N THR A 366 -24.98 22.87 -29.31
CA THR A 366 -25.98 22.27 -30.20
C THR A 366 -27.28 21.92 -29.46
N LEU A 367 -27.21 21.35 -28.26
CA LEU A 367 -28.39 21.09 -27.42
C LEU A 367 -29.12 22.39 -27.05
N GLN A 368 -28.37 23.41 -26.66
CA GLN A 368 -28.91 24.73 -26.33
C GLN A 368 -29.60 25.36 -27.54
N SER A 369 -28.95 25.36 -28.70
CA SER A 369 -29.50 25.91 -29.93
C SER A 369 -30.78 25.18 -30.37
N CYS A 370 -30.81 23.84 -30.26
CA CYS A 370 -32.00 23.05 -30.54
C CYS A 370 -33.17 23.41 -29.62
N TYR A 371 -32.90 23.55 -28.32
CA TYR A 371 -33.91 23.92 -27.32
C TYR A 371 -34.43 25.35 -27.51
N GLU A 372 -33.57 26.31 -27.83
CA GLU A 372 -33.95 27.70 -28.09
C GLU A 372 -34.79 27.85 -29.36
N ASN A 373 -34.52 27.05 -30.39
CA ASN A 373 -35.32 27.04 -31.63
C ASN A 373 -36.66 26.32 -31.45
N ALA A 374 -36.69 25.23 -30.68
CA ALA A 374 -37.88 24.47 -30.37
C ALA A 374 -37.79 23.94 -28.92
N PRO A 375 -38.60 24.46 -27.97
CA PRO A 375 -38.52 24.09 -26.55
C PRO A 375 -39.16 22.72 -26.31
N ILE A 376 -38.54 21.68 -26.86
CA ILE A 376 -38.94 20.29 -26.69
C ILE A 376 -38.21 19.76 -25.45
N PRO A 377 -38.93 19.25 -24.42
CA PRO A 377 -38.31 18.78 -23.18
C PRO A 377 -37.23 17.71 -23.38
N SER A 378 -37.30 16.92 -24.44
CA SER A 378 -36.31 15.87 -24.72
C SER A 378 -34.88 16.39 -24.91
N TYR A 379 -34.69 17.62 -25.41
CA TYR A 379 -33.36 18.23 -25.56
C TYR A 379 -32.68 18.59 -24.24
N ILE A 380 -33.46 18.66 -23.17
CA ILE A 380 -33.01 18.86 -21.78
C ILE A 380 -33.37 17.65 -20.93
N TYR A 381 -33.35 16.45 -21.53
CA TYR A 381 -33.56 15.18 -20.84
C TYR A 381 -34.90 15.06 -20.10
N ASN A 382 -35.95 15.73 -20.62
CA ASN A 382 -37.29 15.86 -20.05
C ASN A 382 -37.34 16.63 -18.72
N TYR A 383 -36.39 17.55 -18.49
CA TYR A 383 -36.46 18.50 -17.39
C TYR A 383 -37.66 19.45 -17.54
N ASP A 384 -38.45 19.59 -16.48
CA ASP A 384 -39.61 20.49 -16.44
C ASP A 384 -39.15 21.94 -16.20
N ALA A 385 -38.88 22.64 -17.30
CA ALA A 385 -38.44 24.03 -17.31
C ALA A 385 -39.56 25.03 -16.94
N ASP A 386 -40.82 24.61 -16.91
CA ASP A 386 -41.96 25.46 -16.52
C ASP A 386 -42.09 25.50 -14.99
N THR A 387 -41.90 24.36 -14.33
CA THR A 387 -41.96 24.26 -12.86
C THR A 387 -40.65 24.65 -12.18
N TYR A 388 -39.51 24.27 -12.77
CA TYR A 388 -38.19 24.46 -12.16
C TYR A 388 -37.36 25.52 -12.89
N PRO A 389 -36.57 26.33 -12.15
CA PRO A 389 -35.82 27.42 -12.75
C PRO A 389 -34.70 26.90 -13.67
N MET A 390 -34.51 27.58 -14.81
CA MET A 390 -33.39 27.37 -15.75
C MET A 390 -32.17 28.26 -15.42
N LYS A 391 -32.32 29.20 -14.49
CA LYS A 391 -31.29 30.15 -14.05
C LYS A 391 -31.30 30.22 -12.53
N LYS A 392 -30.12 30.15 -11.92
CA LYS A 392 -29.94 30.21 -10.46
C LYS A 392 -28.94 31.30 -10.11
N ASN A 393 -29.30 32.14 -9.14
CA ASN A 393 -28.38 33.13 -8.58
C ASN A 393 -27.58 32.47 -7.45
N VAL A 394 -26.26 32.34 -7.63
CA VAL A 394 -25.34 31.79 -6.62
C VAL A 394 -24.63 32.91 -5.82
N GLY A 395 -25.23 34.11 -5.79
CA GLY A 395 -24.77 35.30 -5.09
C GLY A 395 -23.84 36.18 -5.93
N HIS A 396 -22.76 35.59 -6.48
CA HIS A 396 -21.73 36.33 -7.23
C HIS A 396 -21.88 36.24 -8.75
N LYS A 397 -22.65 35.25 -9.25
CA LYS A 397 -22.99 35.09 -10.67
C LYS A 397 -24.39 34.48 -10.81
N ILE A 398 -25.04 34.74 -11.94
CA ILE A 398 -26.23 33.99 -12.35
C ILE A 398 -25.73 32.85 -13.24
N VAL A 399 -26.03 31.61 -12.88
CA VAL A 399 -25.64 30.42 -13.62
C VAL A 399 -26.86 29.86 -14.34
N THR A 400 -26.71 29.53 -15.61
CA THR A 400 -27.76 28.87 -16.40
C THR A 400 -27.62 27.34 -16.31
N LEU A 401 -28.70 26.62 -16.62
CA LEU A 401 -28.65 25.16 -16.71
C LEU A 401 -27.58 24.70 -17.72
N PHE A 402 -27.53 25.29 -18.91
CA PHE A 402 -26.54 24.93 -19.95
C PHE A 402 -25.10 25.24 -19.53
N ASP A 403 -24.83 26.35 -18.83
CA ASP A 403 -23.48 26.63 -18.28
C ASP A 403 -23.07 25.59 -17.23
N THR A 404 -24.04 25.12 -16.45
CA THR A 404 -23.84 24.06 -15.45
C THR A 404 -23.58 22.73 -16.15
N MET A 405 -24.34 22.40 -17.19
CA MET A 405 -24.11 21.22 -18.04
C MET A 405 -22.72 21.25 -18.68
N ARG A 406 -22.23 22.42 -19.15
CA ARG A 406 -20.86 22.54 -19.71
C ARG A 406 -19.81 22.20 -18.67
N THR A 407 -19.93 22.78 -17.49
CA THR A 407 -18.96 22.55 -16.41
C THR A 407 -19.02 21.11 -15.89
N TYR A 408 -20.23 20.59 -15.68
CA TYR A 408 -20.49 19.21 -15.26
C TYR A 408 -19.96 18.21 -16.28
N GLY A 409 -20.30 18.37 -17.55
CA GLY A 409 -19.91 17.44 -18.61
C GLY A 409 -18.40 17.38 -18.81
N LYS A 410 -17.72 18.54 -18.75
CA LYS A 410 -16.25 18.60 -18.73
C LYS A 410 -15.66 17.86 -17.53
N ALA A 411 -16.18 18.10 -16.33
CA ALA A 411 -15.71 17.42 -15.13
C ALA A 411 -15.95 15.91 -15.19
N TYR A 412 -17.11 15.47 -15.68
CA TYR A 412 -17.46 14.07 -15.88
C TYR A 412 -16.55 13.39 -16.90
N PHE A 413 -16.27 14.03 -18.04
CA PHE A 413 -15.33 13.52 -19.05
C PHE A 413 -13.92 13.28 -18.48
N VAL A 414 -13.40 14.22 -17.70
CA VAL A 414 -12.12 14.05 -16.99
C VAL A 414 -12.22 12.98 -15.91
N TYR A 415 -13.37 12.87 -15.23
CA TYR A 415 -13.61 11.89 -14.19
C TYR A 415 -13.64 10.46 -14.73
N ILE A 416 -14.31 10.17 -15.85
CA ILE A 416 -14.42 8.80 -16.38
C ILE A 416 -13.13 8.27 -17.02
N ASN A 417 -12.20 9.16 -17.41
CA ASN A 417 -10.96 8.74 -18.05
C ASN A 417 -10.01 8.03 -17.06
N GLU A 418 -9.85 6.71 -17.18
CA GLU A 418 -9.05 5.93 -16.23
C GLU A 418 -7.54 6.26 -16.22
N ASN A 419 -7.01 6.81 -17.32
CA ASN A 419 -5.58 7.02 -17.52
C ASN A 419 -5.26 8.44 -18.04
N PRO A 420 -5.27 9.45 -17.16
CA PRO A 420 -5.06 10.84 -17.58
C PRO A 420 -3.58 11.19 -17.77
N SER A 421 -2.67 10.21 -17.88
CA SER A 421 -1.22 10.44 -17.90
C SER A 421 -0.58 10.15 -19.25
N LEU A 422 0.26 11.08 -19.70
CA LEU A 422 1.13 10.95 -20.87
C LEU A 422 2.59 11.00 -20.43
N SER A 423 3.42 10.06 -20.90
CA SER A 423 4.81 10.00 -20.46
C SER A 423 5.77 9.49 -21.53
N ASN A 424 7.05 9.88 -21.44
CA ASN A 424 8.12 9.35 -22.30
C ASN A 424 8.75 8.05 -21.76
N TYR A 425 8.20 7.51 -20.66
CA TYR A 425 8.57 6.22 -20.07
C TYR A 425 7.32 5.54 -19.50
N PRO A 426 7.23 4.21 -19.47
CA PRO A 426 6.01 3.53 -19.06
C PRO A 426 5.75 3.67 -17.56
N ILE A 427 4.55 4.12 -17.20
CA ILE A 427 4.03 4.17 -15.82
C ILE A 427 2.78 3.30 -15.74
N ARG A 428 2.77 2.34 -14.81
CA ARG A 428 1.63 1.44 -14.58
C ARG A 428 0.63 2.03 -13.59
N PHE A 429 -0.64 2.08 -13.99
CA PHE A 429 -1.78 2.47 -13.17
C PHE A 429 -2.64 1.25 -12.85
N ASP A 430 -3.03 1.12 -11.58
CA ASP A 430 -3.90 0.03 -11.10
C ASP A 430 -5.27 0.56 -10.64
N GLY A 431 -5.56 1.86 -10.81
CA GLY A 431 -6.84 2.44 -10.41
C GLY A 431 -7.98 1.93 -11.29
N LYS A 432 -9.16 1.73 -10.71
CA LYS A 432 -10.34 1.27 -11.45
C LYS A 432 -11.63 1.85 -10.89
N PHE A 433 -12.66 1.90 -11.72
CA PHE A 433 -14.03 2.15 -11.28
C PHE A 433 -14.68 0.89 -10.68
N ASP A 434 -15.70 1.08 -9.87
CA ASP A 434 -16.43 0.01 -9.16
C ASP A 434 -17.39 -0.81 -10.03
N GLY A 435 -17.34 -0.67 -11.37
CA GLY A 435 -18.17 -1.44 -12.31
C GLY A 435 -19.66 -1.16 -12.21
N SER A 436 -20.05 -0.12 -11.46
CA SER A 436 -21.43 0.35 -11.35
C SER A 436 -21.92 0.88 -12.70
N GLU A 437 -23.15 0.50 -13.09
CA GLU A 437 -23.82 1.01 -14.30
C GLU A 437 -24.39 2.43 -14.11
N PHE A 438 -24.51 2.89 -12.87
CA PHE A 438 -24.99 4.23 -12.54
C PHE A 438 -23.80 5.19 -12.50
N PHE A 439 -23.42 5.67 -11.31
CA PHE A 439 -22.22 6.47 -11.13
C PHE A 439 -21.02 5.59 -10.81
N PRO A 440 -19.95 5.59 -11.62
CA PRO A 440 -18.77 4.77 -11.39
C PRO A 440 -17.87 5.41 -10.31
N ARG A 441 -17.63 4.77 -9.17
CA ARG A 441 -16.74 5.30 -8.13
C ARG A 441 -15.30 4.88 -8.34
N TRP A 442 -14.40 5.87 -8.36
CA TRP A 442 -12.96 5.64 -8.47
C TRP A 442 -12.36 4.98 -7.23
N SER A 443 -11.69 3.84 -7.41
CA SER A 443 -10.86 3.18 -6.39
C SER A 443 -9.37 3.45 -6.64
N GLY A 444 -8.87 4.52 -6.03
CA GLY A 444 -7.47 4.96 -6.10
C GLY A 444 -6.55 4.35 -5.04
N GLU A 445 -6.87 3.16 -4.50
CA GLU A 445 -6.14 2.58 -3.38
C GLU A 445 -4.84 1.86 -3.82
N PHE A 446 -3.72 2.17 -3.15
CA PHE A 446 -2.40 1.62 -3.43
C PHE A 446 -1.96 0.46 -2.52
N PHE A 447 -2.53 0.33 -1.30
CA PHE A 447 -1.89 -0.45 -0.23
C PHE A 447 -2.54 -1.79 0.10
N THR A 448 -3.81 -2.03 -0.17
CA THR A 448 -4.47 -3.31 0.19
C THR A 448 -4.43 -4.35 -0.92
N THR A 449 -4.16 -3.94 -2.16
CA THR A 449 -4.28 -4.81 -3.33
C THR A 449 -3.08 -5.74 -3.52
N VAL A 450 -3.37 -6.89 -4.16
CA VAL A 450 -2.38 -7.91 -4.51
C VAL A 450 -1.92 -7.69 -5.95
N PRO A 451 -0.60 -7.80 -6.23
CA PRO A 451 -0.08 -7.74 -7.60
C PRO A 451 -0.72 -8.81 -8.50
N GLY A 452 -1.10 -8.45 -9.72
CA GLY A 452 -1.64 -9.37 -10.73
C GLY A 452 -3.15 -9.64 -10.68
N GLU A 453 -3.86 -9.18 -9.64
CA GLU A 453 -5.34 -9.31 -9.57
C GLU A 453 -6.10 -8.19 -10.30
N ARG A 454 -5.41 -7.15 -10.79
CA ARG A 454 -6.01 -6.02 -11.51
C ARG A 454 -5.54 -6.00 -12.96
N GLU A 455 -6.46 -5.74 -13.88
CA GLU A 455 -6.14 -5.24 -15.21
C GLU A 455 -5.39 -3.92 -15.03
N SER A 456 -4.08 -3.96 -15.29
CA SER A 456 -3.21 -2.80 -15.15
C SER A 456 -3.09 -2.11 -16.50
N ARG A 457 -3.07 -0.78 -16.52
CA ARG A 457 -2.89 0.01 -17.74
C ARG A 457 -1.59 0.79 -17.64
N PHE A 458 -0.95 1.03 -18.78
CA PHE A 458 0.23 1.89 -18.83
C PHE A 458 -0.17 3.29 -19.30
N SER A 459 0.59 4.31 -18.90
CA SER A 459 0.49 5.67 -19.41
C SER A 459 0.45 5.70 -20.93
N HIS A 460 -0.22 6.71 -21.47
CA HIS A 460 -0.16 6.99 -22.90
C HIS A 460 1.25 7.47 -23.26
N ILE A 461 1.70 7.14 -24.48
CA ILE A 461 2.98 7.62 -24.99
C ILE A 461 2.87 9.13 -25.17
N LEU A 462 3.78 9.87 -24.55
CA LEU A 462 3.89 11.31 -24.77
C LEU A 462 4.58 11.57 -26.09
N ASP A 463 3.77 11.92 -27.09
CA ASP A 463 4.27 12.53 -28.31
C ASP A 463 4.64 13.99 -28.06
N GLN A 464 5.91 14.33 -28.29
CA GLN A 464 6.44 15.66 -28.02
C GLN A 464 5.95 16.70 -29.04
N ASP A 465 5.54 16.29 -30.25
CA ASP A 465 5.02 17.22 -31.27
C ASP A 465 3.68 17.83 -30.84
N MET A 466 2.93 17.17 -29.95
CA MET A 466 1.73 17.75 -29.33
C MET A 466 2.04 19.05 -28.59
N LEU A 467 3.23 19.17 -28.01
CA LEU A 467 3.66 20.32 -27.20
C LEU A 467 4.43 21.38 -28.02
N ARG A 468 4.68 21.14 -29.30
CA ARG A 468 5.38 22.08 -30.19
C ARG A 468 4.36 22.96 -30.90
N LEU A 469 4.36 24.25 -30.59
CA LEU A 469 3.49 25.24 -31.26
C LEU A 469 4.11 25.77 -32.57
N GLY A 470 5.42 25.58 -32.75
CA GLY A 470 6.16 25.98 -33.93
C GLY A 470 6.26 24.84 -34.93
N LYS A 471 7.49 24.55 -35.41
CA LYS A 471 7.73 23.41 -36.29
C LYS A 471 7.70 22.09 -35.49
N PRO A 472 6.89 21.09 -35.89
CA PRO A 472 6.99 19.74 -35.36
C PRO A 472 8.21 18.99 -35.94
N VAL A 473 8.65 17.94 -35.27
CA VAL A 473 9.69 17.03 -35.78
C VAL A 473 9.15 16.16 -36.91
N ASP A 474 7.91 15.68 -36.79
CA ASP A 474 7.18 15.04 -37.88
C ASP A 474 6.10 16.00 -38.42
N PRO A 475 6.29 16.59 -39.62
CA PRO A 475 5.33 17.52 -40.23
C PRO A 475 3.93 16.94 -40.46
N ASP A 476 3.82 15.64 -40.71
CA ASP A 476 2.56 14.97 -41.05
C ASP A 476 1.91 14.27 -39.85
N ASN A 477 2.38 14.57 -38.63
CA ASN A 477 1.90 13.93 -37.42
C ASN A 477 0.43 14.29 -37.13
N PRO A 478 -0.51 13.32 -37.14
CA PRO A 478 -1.92 13.59 -36.88
C PRO A 478 -2.22 14.00 -35.44
N LEU A 479 -1.29 13.78 -34.51
CA LEU A 479 -1.41 14.17 -33.11
C LEU A 479 -0.93 15.61 -32.85
N ALA A 480 -0.26 16.25 -33.81
CA ALA A 480 0.17 17.64 -33.67
C ALA A 480 -1.06 18.54 -33.39
N GLY A 481 -0.98 19.34 -32.32
CA GLY A 481 -2.08 20.23 -31.90
C GLY A 481 -3.13 19.62 -30.96
N THR A 482 -2.99 18.36 -30.54
CA THR A 482 -3.90 17.70 -29.57
C THR A 482 -3.60 18.04 -28.10
N PHE A 483 -2.74 19.02 -27.84
CA PHE A 483 -2.40 19.47 -26.48
C PHE A 483 -3.64 19.80 -25.65
N SER A 484 -3.74 19.19 -24.46
CA SER A 484 -4.96 19.22 -23.66
C SER A 484 -4.67 18.97 -22.17
N TRP A 485 -5.73 18.74 -21.41
CA TRP A 485 -5.69 18.38 -20.00
C TRP A 485 -4.98 17.03 -19.79
N GLY A 486 -4.40 16.81 -18.61
CA GLY A 486 -3.70 15.57 -18.27
C GLY A 486 -2.46 15.78 -17.41
N ILE A 487 -1.77 14.68 -17.11
CA ILE A 487 -0.54 14.64 -16.32
C ILE A 487 0.59 14.19 -17.24
N TYR A 488 1.43 15.15 -17.62
CA TYR A 488 2.55 14.98 -18.53
C TYR A 488 3.80 14.73 -17.70
N SER A 489 4.45 13.58 -17.87
CA SER A 489 5.69 13.25 -17.15
C SER A 489 6.85 12.96 -18.09
N VAL A 490 7.94 13.70 -17.92
CA VAL A 490 9.13 13.58 -18.78
C VAL A 490 10.36 13.26 -17.95
N MET A 491 10.99 12.11 -18.21
CA MET A 491 12.31 11.82 -17.68
C MET A 491 13.42 12.41 -18.55
N GLU A 492 14.52 12.81 -17.93
CA GLU A 492 15.71 13.39 -18.55
C GLU A 492 15.45 14.63 -19.40
N PHE A 493 14.56 15.52 -18.91
CA PHE A 493 14.02 16.62 -19.72
C PHE A 493 15.10 17.57 -20.28
N GLY A 494 16.13 17.92 -19.51
CA GLY A 494 17.21 18.79 -20.00
C GLY A 494 18.03 18.20 -21.14
N LYS A 495 18.12 16.87 -21.28
CA LYS A 495 18.78 16.26 -22.45
C LYS A 495 18.04 16.55 -23.76
N SER A 496 16.71 16.74 -23.68
CA SER A 496 15.87 17.07 -24.85
C SER A 496 15.90 18.56 -25.19
N GLN A 497 15.87 19.43 -24.17
CA GLN A 497 15.79 20.88 -24.33
C GLN A 497 17.16 21.54 -24.54
N LYS A 498 18.23 20.94 -24.01
CA LYS A 498 19.61 21.44 -24.00
C LYS A 498 19.76 22.79 -23.29
N ASN A 499 20.88 22.98 -22.60
CA ASN A 499 21.18 24.29 -22.03
C ASN A 499 21.64 25.27 -23.13
N GLN A 500 21.83 26.55 -22.77
CA GLN A 500 22.20 27.58 -23.75
C GLN A 500 23.54 27.30 -24.46
N VAL A 501 24.50 26.68 -23.76
CA VAL A 501 25.83 26.35 -24.28
C VAL A 501 25.74 25.16 -25.24
N GLU A 502 24.97 24.14 -24.89
CA GLU A 502 24.72 22.96 -25.73
C GLU A 502 23.86 23.28 -26.97
N ALA A 503 23.10 24.37 -26.92
CA ALA A 503 22.32 24.90 -28.04
C ALA A 503 23.10 25.94 -28.88
N GLU A 504 24.39 26.13 -28.63
CA GLU A 504 25.26 26.95 -29.49
C GLU A 504 25.37 26.33 -30.88
N GLY A 505 25.09 27.12 -31.92
CA GLY A 505 25.06 26.68 -33.31
C GLY A 505 23.67 26.42 -33.89
N ILE A 506 22.64 26.22 -33.06
CA ILE A 506 21.24 26.05 -33.52
C ILE A 506 20.66 27.42 -33.92
N LYS A 507 20.06 27.56 -35.10
CA LYS A 507 19.43 28.81 -35.55
C LYS A 507 17.91 28.69 -35.58
N LYS A 508 17.21 29.81 -35.40
CA LYS A 508 15.75 29.85 -35.45
C LYS A 508 15.20 29.62 -36.87
N ASP A 509 15.96 30.02 -37.88
CA ASP A 509 15.53 29.98 -39.27
C ASP A 509 15.92 28.67 -39.99
N ASP A 510 16.43 27.67 -39.25
CA ASP A 510 16.77 26.38 -39.84
C ASP A 510 15.50 25.68 -40.39
N GLU A 511 15.68 24.93 -41.48
CA GLU A 511 14.60 24.20 -42.15
C GLU A 511 14.04 23.10 -41.25
N GLU A 512 14.91 22.33 -40.61
CA GLU A 512 14.58 21.26 -39.68
C GLU A 512 14.09 21.79 -38.32
N SER A 513 13.23 21.02 -37.65
CA SER A 513 12.75 21.32 -36.30
C SER A 513 13.88 21.25 -35.27
N ASN A 514 13.95 22.26 -34.40
CA ASN A 514 14.94 22.41 -33.35
C ASN A 514 14.39 23.19 -32.14
N GLN A 515 15.15 23.21 -31.05
CA GLN A 515 14.74 23.82 -29.78
C GLN A 515 14.49 25.33 -29.82
N LYS A 516 14.84 26.04 -30.91
CA LYS A 516 14.61 27.49 -31.07
C LYS A 516 13.43 27.80 -31.99
N ASN A 517 13.02 26.87 -32.86
CA ASN A 517 11.95 27.06 -33.85
C ASN A 517 10.69 26.21 -33.58
N ASP A 518 10.75 25.28 -32.61
CA ASP A 518 9.62 24.44 -32.20
C ASP A 518 8.64 25.12 -31.23
N LEU A 519 9.03 26.26 -30.65
CA LEU A 519 8.23 27.05 -29.69
C LEU A 519 7.71 26.23 -28.50
N TYR A 520 8.43 25.19 -28.09
CA TYR A 520 8.05 24.34 -26.96
C TYR A 520 7.97 25.15 -25.63
N ASP A 521 8.87 26.12 -25.45
CA ASP A 521 8.88 26.98 -24.26
C ASP A 521 7.62 27.85 -24.14
N TYR A 522 7.07 28.29 -25.28
CA TYR A 522 5.82 29.05 -25.32
C TYR A 522 4.64 28.17 -24.91
N ALA A 523 4.59 26.91 -25.36
CA ALA A 523 3.52 25.99 -24.99
C ALA A 523 3.39 25.82 -23.47
N LEU A 524 4.53 25.66 -22.78
CA LEU A 524 4.55 25.59 -21.32
C LEU A 524 4.12 26.89 -20.64
N LYS A 525 4.44 28.06 -21.21
CA LYS A 525 4.02 29.36 -20.66
C LYS A 525 2.52 29.61 -20.77
N VAL A 526 1.91 29.18 -21.88
CA VAL A 526 0.47 29.39 -22.14
C VAL A 526 -0.40 28.18 -21.78
N CYS A 527 0.15 27.14 -21.16
CA CYS A 527 -0.54 25.89 -20.87
C CYS A 527 -1.88 26.06 -20.14
N ARG A 528 -2.02 27.08 -19.28
CA ARG A 528 -3.29 27.42 -18.59
C ARG A 528 -4.42 27.78 -19.54
N HIS A 529 -4.10 28.31 -20.72
CA HIS A 529 -5.06 28.75 -21.74
C HIS A 529 -5.39 27.66 -22.76
N ALA A 530 -4.77 26.48 -22.68
CA ALA A 530 -5.01 25.35 -23.58
C ALA A 530 -6.30 24.56 -23.25
N ASN A 531 -7.37 25.26 -22.86
CA ASN A 531 -8.66 24.66 -22.47
C ASN A 531 -8.57 23.60 -21.37
N VAL A 532 -7.66 23.77 -20.41
CA VAL A 532 -7.41 22.82 -19.32
C VAL A 532 -8.10 23.17 -18.00
N MET A 533 -8.87 24.26 -17.97
CA MET A 533 -9.51 24.78 -16.76
C MET A 533 -10.99 24.40 -16.70
N ILE A 534 -11.41 23.86 -15.56
CA ILE A 534 -12.81 23.54 -15.25
C ILE A 534 -13.11 24.09 -13.85
N ASP A 535 -14.13 24.94 -13.73
CA ASP A 535 -14.53 25.63 -12.49
C ASP A 535 -13.36 26.24 -11.71
N ASN A 536 -12.53 27.03 -12.39
CA ASN A 536 -11.32 27.68 -11.85
C ASN A 536 -10.20 26.72 -11.37
N TYR A 537 -10.30 25.42 -11.63
CA TYR A 537 -9.23 24.45 -11.36
C TYR A 537 -8.54 24.02 -12.66
N VAL A 538 -7.20 23.97 -12.65
CA VAL A 538 -6.39 23.56 -13.80
C VAL A 538 -6.09 22.06 -13.76
N PHE A 539 -6.68 21.32 -14.69
CA PHE A 539 -6.51 19.87 -14.88
C PHE A 539 -5.31 19.53 -15.79
N PHE A 540 -4.22 20.27 -15.64
CA PHE A 540 -2.97 20.05 -16.36
C PHE A 540 -1.79 20.07 -15.37
N ARG A 541 -0.89 19.10 -15.49
CA ARG A 541 0.38 19.06 -14.74
C ARG A 541 1.50 18.62 -15.68
N PHE A 542 2.61 19.34 -15.64
CA PHE A 542 3.84 18.97 -16.35
C PHE A 542 4.93 18.71 -15.33
N ILE A 543 5.39 17.46 -15.23
CA ILE A 543 6.34 17.01 -14.22
C ILE A 543 7.56 16.46 -14.94
N ALA A 544 8.72 17.05 -14.69
CA ALA A 544 9.97 16.62 -15.32
C ALA A 544 10.99 16.23 -14.26
N ASP A 545 11.90 15.30 -14.59
CA ASP A 545 13.13 15.11 -13.84
C ASP A 545 14.38 15.56 -14.60
N ASP A 546 15.38 16.00 -13.83
CA ASP A 546 16.72 16.31 -14.33
C ASP A 546 17.78 16.09 -13.24
N GLN A 547 19.05 16.08 -13.59
CA GLN A 547 20.15 16.13 -12.64
C GLN A 547 20.33 17.51 -12.03
N ARG A 548 20.17 18.56 -12.84
CA ARG A 548 20.48 19.93 -12.46
C ARG A 548 19.47 20.90 -13.08
N PRO A 549 18.99 21.91 -12.36
CA PRO A 549 18.13 22.94 -12.95
C PRO A 549 18.79 23.72 -14.10
N GLN A 550 20.12 23.84 -14.09
CA GLN A 550 20.90 24.53 -15.13
C GLN A 550 20.98 23.76 -16.45
N SER A 551 20.57 22.49 -16.50
CA SER A 551 20.49 21.70 -17.74
C SER A 551 19.44 22.25 -18.72
N ILE A 552 18.51 23.09 -18.23
CA ILE A 552 17.37 23.60 -18.99
C ILE A 552 17.54 25.11 -19.21
N PRO A 553 17.09 25.67 -20.35
CA PRO A 553 17.14 27.11 -20.59
C PRO A 553 16.39 27.91 -19.53
N ALA A 554 16.92 29.09 -19.15
CA ALA A 554 16.30 29.96 -18.14
C ALA A 554 14.82 30.28 -18.46
N LYS A 555 14.50 30.56 -19.73
CA LYS A 555 13.13 30.83 -20.21
C LYS A 555 12.12 29.73 -19.88
N ILE A 556 12.57 28.48 -19.88
CA ILE A 556 11.75 27.32 -19.55
C ILE A 556 11.74 27.16 -18.03
N ARG A 557 12.93 27.22 -17.40
CA ARG A 557 13.11 27.08 -15.94
C ARG A 557 12.21 28.00 -15.13
N ASP A 558 12.01 29.24 -15.57
CA ASP A 558 11.15 30.22 -14.89
C ASP A 558 9.68 29.76 -14.76
N CYS A 559 9.23 28.83 -15.61
CA CYS A 559 7.88 28.27 -15.54
C CYS A 559 7.74 27.20 -14.44
N PHE A 560 8.85 26.69 -13.92
CA PHE A 560 8.87 25.54 -13.01
C PHE A 560 8.95 25.94 -11.54
N SER A 561 8.28 25.16 -10.70
CA SER A 561 8.72 24.94 -9.32
C SER A 561 9.87 23.95 -9.34
N ILE A 562 11.03 24.36 -8.83
CA ILE A 562 12.20 23.49 -8.69
C ILE A 562 12.07 22.73 -7.37
N VAL A 563 12.03 21.41 -7.47
CA VAL A 563 11.84 20.50 -6.34
C VAL A 563 13.14 19.72 -6.17
N THR A 564 13.95 20.13 -5.20
CA THR A 564 15.26 19.53 -4.94
C THR A 564 15.13 18.46 -3.86
N ILE A 565 15.51 17.22 -4.18
CA ILE A 565 15.65 16.16 -3.18
C ILE A 565 16.98 16.37 -2.46
N VAL A 566 16.91 16.77 -1.19
CA VAL A 566 18.08 17.08 -0.35
C VAL A 566 18.67 15.81 0.23
N ASP A 567 17.83 14.99 0.87
CA ASP A 567 18.24 13.75 1.50
C ASP A 567 17.18 12.66 1.37
N LYS A 568 17.62 11.41 1.50
CA LYS A 568 16.79 10.21 1.49
C LYS A 568 17.14 9.30 2.66
N SER A 569 16.17 9.03 3.51
CA SER A 569 16.35 8.13 4.65
C SER A 569 16.59 6.68 4.22
N GLU A 570 17.07 5.86 5.16
CA GLU A 570 16.92 4.40 5.07
C GLU A 570 15.44 3.98 5.08
N ILE A 571 15.15 2.72 4.74
CA ILE A 571 13.79 2.19 4.74
C ILE A 571 13.24 2.19 6.18
N LYS A 572 12.18 2.97 6.40
CA LYS A 572 11.39 2.97 7.64
C LYS A 572 10.20 2.04 7.49
N LEU A 573 9.71 1.51 8.60
CA LEU A 573 8.57 0.59 8.62
C LEU A 573 7.37 1.22 9.32
N ALA A 574 6.21 1.17 8.67
CA ALA A 574 4.95 1.66 9.22
C ALA A 574 4.30 0.66 10.22
N LEU A 575 4.72 -0.61 10.18
CA LEU A 575 4.18 -1.67 11.02
C LEU A 575 4.71 -1.55 12.47
N PRO A 576 3.83 -1.34 13.48
CA PRO A 576 4.28 -1.23 14.86
C PRO A 576 4.72 -2.60 15.42
N PHE A 577 5.60 -2.55 16.42
CA PHE A 577 6.15 -3.70 17.15
C PHE A 577 7.00 -4.70 16.35
N PHE A 578 7.32 -4.43 15.09
CA PHE A 578 8.16 -5.32 14.26
C PHE A 578 9.63 -5.41 14.70
N GLY A 579 10.06 -4.62 15.69
CA GLY A 579 11.43 -4.61 16.19
C GLY A 579 11.87 -5.96 16.76
N VAL A 580 10.96 -6.71 17.37
CA VAL A 580 11.26 -8.05 17.93
C VAL A 580 11.49 -9.05 16.80
N GLU A 581 10.61 -9.09 15.80
CA GLU A 581 10.78 -9.97 14.64
C GLU A 581 12.02 -9.64 13.82
N LYS A 582 12.34 -8.34 13.67
CA LYS A 582 13.60 -7.91 13.06
C LYS A 582 14.80 -8.43 13.84
N TRP A 583 14.81 -8.27 15.16
CA TRP A 583 15.89 -8.77 16.01
C TRP A 583 16.08 -10.29 15.86
N ILE A 584 14.99 -11.07 15.88
CA ILE A 584 15.05 -12.52 15.65
C ILE A 584 15.59 -12.83 14.24
N TYR A 585 15.15 -12.10 13.22
CA TYR A 585 15.61 -12.28 11.85
C TYR A 585 17.12 -12.06 11.73
N ASP A 586 17.63 -10.96 12.25
CA ASP A 586 19.06 -10.61 12.15
C ASP A 586 19.94 -11.66 12.87
N HIS A 587 19.48 -12.21 14.02
CA HIS A 587 20.21 -13.24 14.78
C HIS A 587 20.15 -14.64 14.18
N VAL A 588 19.24 -14.90 13.23
CA VAL A 588 19.10 -16.21 12.57
C VAL A 588 19.67 -16.17 11.15
N TYR A 589 19.45 -15.08 10.41
CA TYR A 589 19.79 -14.97 9.00
C TYR A 589 21.29 -14.80 8.76
N GLU A 590 21.97 -13.88 9.47
CA GLU A 590 23.40 -13.64 9.24
C GLU A 590 24.27 -14.86 9.60
N PRO A 591 24.10 -15.51 10.78
CA PRO A 591 24.87 -16.71 11.09
C PRO A 591 24.60 -17.87 10.12
N PHE A 592 23.37 -17.99 9.63
CA PHE A 592 23.04 -19.00 8.63
C PHE A 592 23.66 -18.70 7.26
N LYS A 593 23.72 -17.43 6.86
CA LYS A 593 24.33 -17.01 5.60
C LYS A 593 25.82 -17.35 5.60
N ASP A 594 26.53 -17.06 6.68
CA ASP A 594 27.94 -17.40 6.83
C ASP A 594 28.14 -18.92 6.78
N PHE A 595 27.37 -19.67 7.59
CA PHE A 595 27.37 -21.13 7.55
C PHE A 595 27.03 -21.71 6.16
N TYR A 596 26.11 -21.08 5.41
CA TYR A 596 25.72 -21.53 4.08
C TYR A 596 26.85 -21.38 3.06
N TYR A 597 27.62 -20.30 3.13
CA TYR A 597 28.79 -20.12 2.27
C TYR A 597 29.96 -21.00 2.71
N GLU A 598 30.26 -21.10 4.01
CA GLU A 598 31.26 -22.07 4.53
C GLU A 598 30.95 -23.49 4.06
N TYR A 599 29.68 -23.91 4.11
CA TYR A 599 29.27 -25.21 3.62
C TYR A 599 29.48 -25.36 2.10
N ARG A 600 29.16 -24.34 1.30
CA ARG A 600 29.27 -24.38 -0.17
C ARG A 600 30.71 -24.35 -0.66
N ASP A 601 31.62 -23.79 0.12
CA ASP A 601 33.05 -23.76 -0.21
C ASP A 601 33.68 -25.15 -0.10
N VAL A 602 33.16 -25.99 0.80
CA VAL A 602 33.69 -27.35 1.05
C VAL A 602 32.87 -28.45 0.37
N ARG A 603 31.56 -28.25 0.16
CA ARG A 603 30.63 -29.30 -0.28
C ARG A 603 29.68 -28.87 -1.40
N GLY A 604 29.52 -29.77 -2.37
CA GLY A 604 28.57 -29.65 -3.48
C GLY A 604 27.25 -30.45 -3.33
N ASP A 605 27.09 -31.24 -2.27
CA ASP A 605 25.93 -32.11 -2.05
C ASP A 605 24.82 -31.47 -1.21
N ARG A 606 23.58 -31.95 -1.38
CA ARG A 606 22.39 -31.49 -0.63
C ARG A 606 22.13 -32.41 0.55
N THR A 607 22.29 -31.88 1.77
CA THR A 607 22.03 -32.60 3.02
C THR A 607 20.70 -32.18 3.66
N LEU A 608 20.14 -33.06 4.50
CA LEU A 608 18.85 -32.82 5.17
C LEU A 608 18.92 -31.58 6.09
N ILE A 609 20.00 -31.47 6.87
CA ILE A 609 20.21 -30.35 7.81
C ILE A 609 20.25 -29.03 7.05
N LEU A 610 21.03 -28.95 5.96
CA LEU A 610 21.11 -27.76 5.13
C LEU A 610 19.76 -27.42 4.49
N MET A 611 19.01 -28.43 4.02
CA MET A 611 17.73 -28.20 3.37
C MET A 611 16.65 -27.72 4.35
N VAL A 612 16.56 -28.32 5.54
CA VAL A 612 15.62 -27.90 6.59
C VAL A 612 15.95 -26.49 7.10
N SER A 613 17.22 -26.22 7.39
CA SER A 613 17.66 -24.87 7.82
C SER A 613 17.41 -23.83 6.73
N LYS A 614 17.77 -24.12 5.47
CA LYS A 614 17.47 -23.26 4.32
C LYS A 614 15.97 -23.01 4.17
N LEU A 615 15.13 -24.03 4.35
CA LEU A 615 13.68 -23.88 4.30
C LEU A 615 13.17 -22.94 5.40
N LEU A 616 13.57 -23.16 6.66
CA LEU A 616 13.18 -22.32 7.79
C LEU A 616 13.63 -20.86 7.60
N VAL A 617 14.90 -20.64 7.24
CA VAL A 617 15.45 -19.31 6.99
C VAL A 617 14.78 -18.66 5.77
N SER A 618 14.45 -19.43 4.73
CA SER A 618 13.71 -18.91 3.57
C SER A 618 12.31 -18.45 3.95
N LEU A 619 11.59 -19.18 4.82
CA LEU A 619 10.26 -18.79 5.29
C LEU A 619 10.32 -17.47 6.06
N MET A 620 11.30 -17.35 6.98
CA MET A 620 11.54 -16.12 7.73
C MET A 620 11.94 -14.95 6.82
N SER A 621 12.88 -15.16 5.89
CA SER A 621 13.33 -14.13 4.94
C SER A 621 12.21 -13.69 3.99
N ASN A 622 11.38 -14.62 3.52
CA ASN A 622 10.21 -14.29 2.70
C ASN A 622 9.18 -13.48 3.50
N TYR A 623 8.94 -13.83 4.76
CA TYR A 623 8.05 -13.05 5.63
C TYR A 623 8.61 -11.65 5.87
N TYR A 624 9.88 -11.53 6.24
CA TYR A 624 10.58 -10.27 6.45
C TYR A 624 10.50 -9.36 5.20
N LYS A 625 10.86 -9.88 4.03
CA LYS A 625 10.77 -9.17 2.74
C LYS A 625 9.35 -8.74 2.42
N LYS A 626 8.34 -9.59 2.65
CA LYS A 626 6.93 -9.23 2.44
C LYS A 626 6.51 -8.07 3.33
N ILE A 627 6.87 -8.07 4.61
CA ILE A 627 6.52 -6.99 5.53
C ILE A 627 7.17 -5.67 5.11
N TYR A 628 8.46 -5.68 4.76
CA TYR A 628 9.16 -4.49 4.26
C TYR A 628 8.60 -3.99 2.93
N ASN A 629 8.25 -4.89 2.01
CA ASN A 629 7.66 -4.49 0.72
C ASN A 629 6.25 -3.91 0.88
N ILE A 630 5.47 -4.36 1.87
CA ILE A 630 4.10 -3.87 2.11
C ILE A 630 4.09 -2.58 2.94
N PHE A 631 4.84 -2.56 4.05
CA PHE A 631 4.78 -1.51 5.07
C PHE A 631 6.01 -0.59 5.09
N GLY A 632 7.00 -0.84 4.24
CA GLY A 632 8.20 -0.01 4.14
C GLY A 632 7.96 1.26 3.35
N TYR A 633 8.62 2.34 3.78
CA TYR A 633 8.62 3.62 3.08
C TYR A 633 9.95 4.36 3.30
N PHE A 634 10.29 5.26 2.37
CA PHE A 634 11.38 6.21 2.51
C PHE A 634 10.83 7.58 2.91
N GLU A 635 11.55 8.30 3.75
CA GLU A 635 11.32 9.73 4.02
C GLU A 635 12.33 10.52 3.21
N LEU A 636 11.83 11.47 2.41
CA LEU A 636 12.63 12.38 1.61
C LEU A 636 12.48 13.78 2.18
N ASP A 637 13.62 14.46 2.37
CA ASP A 637 13.65 15.88 2.66
C ASP A 637 13.76 16.63 1.34
N VAL A 638 12.76 17.46 1.05
CA VAL A 638 12.57 18.12 -0.24
C VAL A 638 12.51 19.64 -0.03
N ALA A 639 13.31 20.37 -0.81
CA ALA A 639 13.28 21.83 -0.85
C ALA A 639 12.53 22.31 -2.10
N ILE A 640 11.60 23.26 -1.92
CA ILE A 640 10.88 23.91 -3.02
C ILE A 640 11.45 25.32 -3.23
N GLU A 641 11.78 25.61 -4.48
CA GLU A 641 12.21 26.94 -4.92
C GLU A 641 11.46 27.34 -6.20
N ALA A 642 11.25 28.64 -6.39
CA ALA A 642 10.74 29.16 -7.65
C ALA A 642 11.86 29.19 -8.70
N GLY A 643 11.58 28.78 -9.95
CA GLY A 643 12.59 28.80 -11.02
C GLY A 643 13.20 30.18 -11.29
N THR A 644 12.47 31.26 -11.00
CA THR A 644 12.92 32.66 -11.11
C THR A 644 13.87 33.09 -10.00
N ALA A 645 13.84 32.40 -8.85
CA ALA A 645 14.64 32.73 -7.66
C ALA A 645 15.90 31.84 -7.54
N TYR A 646 16.18 31.03 -8.55
CA TYR A 646 17.22 29.99 -8.50
C TYR A 646 18.61 30.55 -8.87
N GLY A 647 19.49 30.68 -7.87
CA GLY A 647 20.90 31.09 -7.98
C GLY A 647 21.29 32.24 -7.04
N GLU A 648 22.58 32.34 -6.68
CA GLU A 648 23.12 33.46 -5.88
C GLU A 648 22.86 34.81 -6.58
N GLY A 649 22.18 35.74 -5.87
CA GLY A 649 21.84 37.07 -6.39
C GLY A 649 20.47 37.19 -7.07
N SER A 650 19.60 36.18 -6.98
CA SER A 650 18.23 36.27 -7.48
C SER A 650 17.36 37.19 -6.61
N PRO A 651 16.30 37.85 -7.14
CA PRO A 651 15.49 38.84 -6.40
C PRO A 651 14.68 38.32 -5.20
N GLY A 652 14.86 37.06 -4.82
CA GLY A 652 14.16 36.41 -3.72
C GLY A 652 15.14 35.80 -2.73
N ASP A 653 15.55 36.57 -1.72
CA ASP A 653 16.19 36.11 -0.47
C ASP A 653 15.26 35.23 0.39
N LYS A 654 14.34 34.46 -0.23
CA LYS A 654 13.49 33.53 0.51
C LYS A 654 14.21 32.20 0.58
N ALA A 655 14.57 31.80 1.79
CA ALA A 655 15.10 30.47 2.06
C ALA A 655 14.14 29.40 1.48
N PRO A 656 14.67 28.32 0.88
CA PRO A 656 13.86 27.24 0.33
C PRO A 656 12.91 26.68 1.38
N GLU A 657 11.65 26.47 1.00
CA GLU A 657 10.68 25.83 1.88
C GLU A 657 10.97 24.33 1.93
N THR A 658 11.30 23.82 3.12
CA THR A 658 11.60 22.40 3.32
C THR A 658 10.36 21.62 3.73
N HIS A 659 10.14 20.51 3.06
CA HIS A 659 9.01 19.62 3.28
C HIS A 659 9.47 18.16 3.35
N LYS A 660 8.66 17.36 4.03
CA LYS A 660 8.84 15.91 4.09
C LYS A 660 7.93 15.22 3.11
N TYR A 661 8.49 14.32 2.31
CA TYR A 661 7.76 13.49 1.37
C TYR A 661 7.98 12.01 1.67
N TYR A 662 6.95 11.18 1.50
CA TYR A 662 6.99 9.77 1.90
C TYR A 662 6.84 8.82 0.71
N LEU A 663 7.91 8.17 0.26
CA LEU A 663 7.82 7.17 -0.82
C LEU A 663 7.52 5.79 -0.26
N ALA A 664 6.27 5.34 -0.40
CA ALA A 664 5.89 4.00 0.03
C ALA A 664 6.37 2.92 -0.96
N ILE A 665 7.01 1.86 -0.45
CA ILE A 665 7.62 0.82 -1.28
C ILE A 665 6.55 0.08 -2.08
N LYS A 666 5.44 -0.30 -1.42
CA LYS A 666 4.32 -0.99 -2.08
C LYS A 666 3.73 -0.20 -3.24
N LYS A 667 3.68 1.14 -3.10
CA LYS A 667 3.10 2.01 -4.13
C LYS A 667 4.02 2.07 -5.36
N ILE A 668 5.32 2.28 -5.17
CA ILE A 668 6.27 2.61 -6.25
C ILE A 668 7.05 1.41 -6.79
N TYR A 669 7.59 0.57 -5.92
CA TYR A 669 8.41 -0.57 -6.33
C TYR A 669 7.59 -1.84 -6.60
N GLY A 670 6.27 -1.73 -6.71
CA GLY A 670 5.37 -2.81 -7.13
C GLY A 670 5.30 -2.97 -8.65
N ASP A 671 6.42 -2.82 -9.36
CA ASP A 671 6.54 -2.77 -10.83
C ASP A 671 5.70 -1.64 -11.47
N ARG A 672 5.77 -0.42 -10.90
CA ARG A 672 5.13 0.78 -11.48
C ARG A 672 5.87 1.32 -12.70
N TYR A 673 7.18 1.26 -12.64
CA TYR A 673 8.06 1.75 -13.68
C TYR A 673 9.39 0.97 -13.58
N SER A 674 10.17 0.99 -14.65
CA SER A 674 11.52 0.43 -14.63
C SER A 674 12.56 1.54 -14.62
N THR A 675 13.56 1.45 -13.74
CA THR A 675 14.66 2.42 -13.69
C THR A 675 15.54 2.40 -14.94
N ASP A 676 15.52 1.29 -15.66
CA ASP A 676 16.27 1.04 -16.89
C ASP A 676 15.37 1.10 -18.14
N ALA A 677 14.40 2.01 -18.17
CA ALA A 677 13.45 2.14 -19.29
C ALA A 677 14.10 2.30 -20.69
N LEU A 678 15.39 2.68 -20.75
CA LEU A 678 16.17 2.80 -21.98
C LEU A 678 17.09 1.59 -22.25
N SER A 679 16.98 0.49 -21.50
CA SER A 679 17.87 -0.67 -21.58
C SER A 679 17.87 -1.33 -22.96
N GLU A 680 16.72 -1.35 -23.65
CA GLU A 680 16.58 -1.93 -24.98
C GLU A 680 17.51 -1.29 -26.03
N PHE A 681 17.73 0.03 -25.96
CA PHE A 681 18.69 0.72 -26.82
C PHE A 681 20.11 0.18 -26.64
N PHE A 682 20.51 -0.10 -25.39
CA PHE A 682 21.82 -0.66 -25.07
C PHE A 682 21.90 -2.14 -25.45
N SER A 683 20.85 -2.92 -25.19
CA SER A 683 20.79 -4.35 -25.55
C SER A 683 20.98 -4.56 -27.05
N LYS A 684 20.33 -3.76 -27.89
CA LYS A 684 20.51 -3.83 -29.34
C LYS A 684 21.97 -3.62 -29.75
N LYS A 685 22.61 -2.56 -29.21
CA LYS A 685 24.02 -2.26 -29.48
C LYS A 685 24.97 -3.33 -28.95
N GLN A 686 24.68 -3.90 -27.77
CA GLN A 686 25.48 -4.97 -27.17
C GLN A 686 25.37 -6.28 -27.96
N LEU A 687 24.18 -6.63 -28.45
CA LEU A 687 23.95 -7.81 -29.28
C LEU A 687 24.59 -7.69 -30.67
N GLU A 688 24.82 -6.48 -31.17
CA GLU A 688 25.57 -6.24 -32.40
C GLU A 688 27.08 -6.50 -32.22
N CYS A 689 27.61 -6.35 -31.01
CA CYS A 689 29.01 -6.60 -30.69
C CYS A 689 29.34 -8.10 -30.63
N ASP A 690 30.52 -8.47 -31.16
CA ASP A 690 31.04 -9.85 -31.12
C ASP A 690 31.84 -10.14 -29.83
N PHE A 691 31.99 -9.15 -28.94
CA PHE A 691 32.84 -9.22 -27.75
C PHE A 691 32.10 -8.91 -26.45
N GLY A 692 32.39 -9.70 -25.42
CA GLY A 692 31.92 -9.51 -24.04
C GLY A 692 33.02 -9.06 -23.09
N MET A 693 32.66 -8.74 -21.83
CA MET A 693 33.57 -8.17 -20.83
C MET A 693 34.85 -9.00 -20.61
N ASN A 694 34.75 -10.33 -20.59
CA ASN A 694 35.89 -11.23 -20.34
C ASN A 694 36.95 -11.22 -21.44
N GLN A 695 36.68 -10.57 -22.58
CA GLN A 695 37.62 -10.46 -23.70
C GLN A 695 38.34 -9.12 -23.70
N TYR A 696 37.99 -8.16 -22.84
CA TYR A 696 38.72 -6.90 -22.76
C TYR A 696 40.14 -7.16 -22.23
N ASP A 697 41.13 -6.47 -22.80
CA ASP A 697 42.51 -6.56 -22.33
C ASP A 697 42.59 -6.08 -20.88
N THR A 698 43.25 -6.86 -20.02
CA THR A 698 43.57 -6.44 -18.65
C THR A 698 44.93 -5.75 -18.62
N TYR A 699 45.11 -4.78 -17.73
CA TYR A 699 46.41 -4.15 -17.50
C TYR A 699 47.46 -5.18 -17.05
N ALA A 700 48.68 -5.08 -17.57
CA ALA A 700 49.78 -5.98 -17.25
C ALA A 700 50.36 -5.75 -15.84
N GLY A 701 50.12 -4.59 -15.23
CA GLY A 701 50.60 -4.26 -13.90
C GLY A 701 49.85 -3.10 -13.25
N LEU A 702 50.31 -2.69 -12.06
CA LEU A 702 49.70 -1.60 -11.27
C LEU A 702 49.88 -0.22 -11.91
N ARG A 703 50.88 -0.05 -12.80
CA ARG A 703 51.10 1.18 -13.56
C ARG A 703 50.73 0.92 -15.02
N MET A 704 49.86 1.78 -15.54
CA MET A 704 49.48 1.76 -16.94
C MET A 704 50.70 2.13 -17.80
N SER A 705 51.01 1.31 -18.80
CA SER A 705 51.97 1.68 -19.84
C SER A 705 51.36 2.68 -20.82
N ASN A 706 52.20 3.39 -21.57
CA ASN A 706 51.73 4.36 -22.59
C ASN A 706 50.81 3.68 -23.63
N GLU A 707 51.10 2.45 -24.03
CA GLU A 707 50.26 1.69 -24.97
C GLU A 707 48.88 1.35 -24.37
N GLU A 708 48.82 0.95 -23.10
CA GLU A 708 47.56 0.67 -22.40
C GLU A 708 46.75 1.95 -22.16
N MET A 709 47.41 3.08 -21.88
CA MET A 709 46.77 4.40 -21.80
C MET A 709 46.12 4.78 -23.14
N GLN A 710 46.79 4.54 -24.27
CA GLN A 710 46.23 4.80 -25.60
C GLN A 710 45.03 3.90 -25.92
N LYS A 711 45.02 2.64 -25.44
CA LYS A 711 43.88 1.72 -25.64
C LYS A 711 42.59 2.22 -25.00
N GLN A 712 42.65 3.05 -23.95
CA GLN A 712 41.48 3.65 -23.31
C GLN A 712 40.73 4.61 -24.22
N ARG A 713 41.44 5.25 -25.17
CA ARG A 713 40.91 6.29 -26.07
C ARG A 713 40.19 7.42 -25.32
N GLU A 714 40.62 7.70 -24.10
CA GLU A 714 40.09 8.78 -23.27
C GLU A 714 40.66 10.12 -23.73
N ARG A 715 39.81 11.14 -23.88
CA ARG A 715 40.23 12.47 -24.37
C ARG A 715 41.29 13.10 -23.47
N TYR A 716 41.11 13.03 -22.15
CA TYR A 716 42.04 13.59 -21.19
C TYR A 716 43.44 12.96 -21.31
N ILE A 717 43.53 11.64 -21.42
CA ILE A 717 44.80 10.93 -21.59
C ILE A 717 45.46 11.29 -22.92
N MET A 718 44.69 11.36 -24.01
CA MET A 718 45.23 11.76 -25.31
C MET A 718 45.74 13.20 -25.31
N GLU A 719 45.00 14.13 -24.69
CA GLU A 719 45.43 15.53 -24.53
C GLU A 719 46.67 15.63 -23.62
N LEU A 720 46.72 14.87 -22.53
CA LEU A 720 47.87 14.83 -21.63
C LEU A 720 49.11 14.25 -22.30
N MET A 721 48.95 13.24 -23.16
CA MET A 721 50.03 12.71 -24.00
C MET A 721 50.49 13.75 -25.04
N GLU A 722 49.57 14.49 -25.66
CA GLU A 722 49.90 15.57 -26.60
C GLU A 722 50.70 16.68 -25.90
N ILE A 723 50.27 17.10 -24.70
CA ILE A 723 50.95 18.16 -23.93
C ILE A 723 52.32 17.71 -23.41
N MET A 724 52.43 16.49 -22.88
CA MET A 724 53.63 16.02 -22.17
C MET A 724 54.68 15.38 -23.08
N ILE A 725 54.24 14.73 -24.17
CA ILE A 725 55.09 13.88 -25.02
C ILE A 725 55.14 14.44 -26.46
N GLY A 726 54.23 15.35 -26.85
CA GLY A 726 54.22 15.96 -28.18
C GLY A 726 53.76 15.03 -29.31
N GLU A 727 53.24 13.84 -28.98
CA GLU A 727 52.74 12.87 -29.95
C GLU A 727 51.29 13.19 -30.34
N ARG A 728 51.09 13.54 -31.62
CA ARG A 728 49.76 13.89 -32.19
C ARG A 728 49.06 12.73 -32.88
N GLU A 729 49.70 11.58 -33.02
CA GLU A 729 49.12 10.48 -33.78
C GLU A 729 48.38 9.53 -32.84
N PRO A 730 47.02 9.55 -32.80
CA PRO A 730 46.32 8.36 -32.38
C PRO A 730 46.81 7.23 -33.27
N VAL A 731 47.17 6.07 -32.69
CA VAL A 731 47.58 4.88 -33.45
C VAL A 731 46.68 4.76 -34.67
N ARG A 732 47.21 5.09 -35.86
CA ARG A 732 46.51 4.91 -37.13
C ARG A 732 46.01 3.49 -37.08
N SER A 733 44.68 3.32 -37.15
CA SER A 733 44.02 2.02 -37.03
C SER A 733 44.87 0.97 -37.74
N ALA A 734 45.60 0.16 -36.97
CA ALA A 734 46.39 -0.91 -37.55
C ALA A 734 45.41 -1.72 -38.41
N PRO A 735 45.74 -2.05 -39.67
CA PRO A 735 44.81 -2.73 -40.56
C PRO A 735 44.34 -3.99 -39.85
N LYS A 736 43.05 -4.08 -39.49
CA LYS A 736 42.38 -5.15 -38.72
C LYS A 736 43.26 -6.40 -38.55
N LYS A 737 44.28 -6.34 -37.70
CA LYS A 737 45.15 -7.47 -37.41
C LYS A 737 44.72 -7.96 -36.05
N ASN A 738 43.67 -8.78 -36.09
CA ASN A 738 43.46 -9.92 -35.21
C ASN A 738 43.90 -9.79 -33.74
N SER A 739 43.59 -8.71 -33.01
CA SER A 739 43.59 -8.82 -31.54
C SER A 739 42.36 -9.56 -31.06
N TYR A 740 41.26 -9.44 -31.80
CA TYR A 740 40.06 -10.21 -31.57
C TYR A 740 39.61 -10.91 -32.86
N GLN A 741 39.82 -12.22 -32.94
CA GLN A 741 39.22 -13.02 -34.03
C GLN A 741 37.71 -12.91 -33.94
N LYS A 742 37.08 -12.51 -35.05
CA LYS A 742 35.63 -12.49 -35.19
C LYS A 742 35.13 -13.93 -35.14
N ARG A 743 34.74 -14.40 -33.95
CA ARG A 743 34.07 -15.70 -33.80
C ARG A 743 32.67 -15.58 -34.37
N GLU A 744 32.19 -16.62 -35.05
CA GLU A 744 30.78 -16.70 -35.42
C GLU A 744 29.94 -16.59 -34.14
N LYS A 745 28.87 -15.78 -34.18
CA LYS A 745 27.97 -15.66 -33.02
C LYS A 745 27.45 -17.05 -32.69
N PRO A 746 27.58 -17.52 -31.43
CA PRO A 746 27.07 -18.81 -31.06
C PRO A 746 25.57 -18.82 -31.33
N THR A 747 25.12 -19.66 -32.26
CA THR A 747 23.71 -20.01 -32.35
C THR A 747 23.41 -20.81 -31.08
N PHE A 748 22.49 -20.31 -30.25
CA PHE A 748 21.95 -21.07 -29.12
C PHE A 748 21.21 -22.28 -29.70
N ASP A 749 21.93 -23.38 -29.90
CA ASP A 749 21.35 -24.64 -30.28
C ASP A 749 20.63 -25.20 -29.07
N TRP A 750 19.30 -25.17 -29.11
CA TRP A 750 18.47 -25.72 -28.04
C TRP A 750 18.69 -27.21 -27.85
N ASP A 751 19.21 -27.93 -28.85
CA ASP A 751 19.54 -29.34 -28.73
C ASP A 751 20.91 -29.58 -28.06
N TYR A 752 21.76 -28.56 -27.93
CA TYR A 752 22.96 -28.59 -27.08
C TYR A 752 22.65 -28.29 -25.60
N ILE A 753 21.51 -27.64 -25.33
CA ILE A 753 21.05 -27.27 -23.97
C ILE A 753 20.18 -28.36 -23.35
N LYS A 754 19.45 -29.14 -24.17
CA LYS A 754 18.72 -30.33 -23.73
C LYS A 754 19.67 -31.48 -23.44
#